data_AF-A0A4E0R905-F1
#
_entry.id   AF-A0A4E0R905-F1
#
_cell.length_a   1.000
_cell.length_b   1.000
_cell.length_c   1.000
_cell.angle_alpha   90.00
_cell.angle_beta   90.00
_cell.angle_gamma   90.00
#
_symmetry.space_group_name_H-M   'P 1'
#
loop_
_entity.id
_entity.type
_entity.pdbx_description
1 polymer ?
#
loop_
_entity_poly.entity_id
_entity_poly.type
_entity_poly.pdbx_seq_one_letter_code
_entity_poly.pdbx_strand_id
1 'polypeptide(L)'
;MIWLPCLLLIFVRIFTHPSSCTSSYSSRFFATTLDDEFIITYQRWYIPEYREKLISSVLRTWYLNHSILYRGYFSRNPSDFDVIKLHNLTLVNTGDFVKRFLERSSTIKHISCQKRLTRTIQAFKSSKSAAVNRNLKVFGKRWRSPTSGTVPLHKSKQPWKLLEAEKIWSMNICGSGVRVGIFDTGLAPTKNHPHFHRARIRERTDWTRSEDRDYLLRANVALGRDENPSNSLPDDDQDEAIDGHGHGTFVAGVIAATSFASRSSVLESLFSGRRGRPIGSNPWNDCPPPGLAPQADLYIFRVFTDTQVSYTSWFLDAFNYAISRGLHVINLSVGGPDFLDQPFVDKVWELSSNGILLVSAIGNDGPLFGTLNNPADQMDVLGVGGVDATGRIARFSSRGMTTWAIPFGYGQVKPDVVTFSTGVISSAIDGKCRTLSGTSVASPVVTGAVALLIDAALQQNAALANTEAGSDHRPVQVPINPASVKQALIAGATRLSQVRVFGTKFPRWPDDEDMDTSSMFEQGAGLVDLVKSLLTMQRMKPQVSLSPSYLDLTECPYMWPYCSQPMYHGMQAIVINVTVLNSMDVVGWIKQPIIYRPFTQRNGHRLRVRFTHSERLWPWVGYLAVHLDVESNADETVPSNRFSGTAEGLITLTVESSDSSTGATLSQNLTLSIRANIVPTPDRSRRILFDQFHSLRYPSGYIPRDDLTRKSEPLDWLGDHMHTNLRDLYTHLRKGNYFVEILTSPYTCFDANQYGALLVIDPEEEFFPKEVEKLVSDVTQKGLSLIVFAEWYNTSLIEALQFYDTNTKRLWIPETGGSNLPALNDLLRPFEIELGDMVYAGQYTVGRRKISYTSGSSFRRFPHQNISHIMGRGYVLRVPLVDLGSQVLARSPKNWDSLEKSGATYKVNNIPHVDQSEGVWRLEATPTDPSPAILGLWTPVTASTQIGRVVVYGDADCLTSTHVTENCFWLLDAALQFTNSRLGHIPSPLAEHVSVPGNELDPLSNRPSRPPGSLLHRISNVLRNDQPHKEFNGVLPREAYREIPNCPTLPSSQIQPMNTTKDFHRSLFQSQPLLLYSDLPRFVQPKPYHFDEGCHAGPLPSYLALPGVRGGQRRRRFLLATDIFHLLRDSLFVYALALFIICLVYRRLCLIYRNPVTNFYHVLRNCCRHLTHKVRRRWHI
;
A
#
# COMPACT_ATOMS: atom_id res chain seq x y z
N MET A 1 45.15 43.66 -24.59
CA MET A 1 46.15 42.71 -25.11
C MET A 1 46.96 42.16 -23.96
N ILE A 2 46.96 40.83 -23.85
CA ILE A 2 47.96 39.95 -23.23
C ILE A 2 48.00 39.89 -21.68
N TRP A 3 47.34 38.83 -21.18
CA TRP A 3 47.60 38.05 -19.96
C TRP A 3 47.27 38.65 -18.58
N LEU A 4 46.14 38.20 -18.03
CA LEU A 4 45.96 38.10 -16.57
C LEU A 4 45.31 36.74 -16.15
N PRO A 5 45.94 35.58 -16.38
CA PRO A 5 45.55 34.32 -15.73
C PRO A 5 46.54 33.98 -14.62
N CYS A 6 46.23 34.33 -13.36
CA CYS A 6 46.84 33.68 -12.17
C CYS A 6 46.18 34.01 -10.81
N LEU A 7 45.20 34.93 -10.72
CA LEU A 7 44.68 35.40 -9.42
C LEU A 7 43.22 35.02 -9.09
N LEU A 8 42.64 34.05 -9.81
CA LEU A 8 41.25 33.59 -9.61
C LEU A 8 41.14 32.13 -9.11
N LEU A 9 42.22 31.55 -8.58
CA LEU A 9 42.28 30.16 -8.13
C LEU A 9 42.33 29.93 -6.60
N ILE A 10 42.16 30.97 -5.77
CA ILE A 10 42.28 30.82 -4.29
C ILE A 10 40.99 31.17 -3.50
N PHE A 11 39.90 31.61 -4.14
CA PHE A 11 38.66 32.01 -3.43
C PHE A 11 37.40 31.15 -3.66
N VAL A 12 37.52 29.92 -4.20
CA VAL A 12 36.36 29.00 -4.40
C VAL A 12 36.49 27.66 -3.65
N ARG A 13 37.52 27.47 -2.81
CA ARG A 13 37.56 26.36 -1.84
C ARG A 13 37.44 26.96 -0.45
N ILE A 14 36.56 26.38 0.38
CA ILE A 14 36.16 26.80 1.74
C ILE A 14 34.89 27.66 1.75
N PHE A 15 33.74 27.08 1.37
CA PHE A 15 32.42 27.22 2.04
C PHE A 15 31.37 26.44 1.25
N THR A 16 31.55 25.12 1.15
CA THR A 16 30.48 24.18 0.78
C THR A 16 30.45 23.09 1.84
N HIS A 17 29.88 23.41 3.01
CA HIS A 17 29.31 22.37 3.84
C HIS A 17 28.15 21.73 3.06
N PRO A 18 28.11 20.40 2.89
CA PRO A 18 26.94 19.76 2.33
C PRO A 18 25.83 19.88 3.39
N SER A 19 24.91 20.82 3.19
CA SER A 19 23.56 20.66 3.70
C SER A 19 23.06 19.31 3.19
N SER A 20 22.92 18.35 4.10
CA SER A 20 22.44 16.99 3.84
C SER A 20 21.13 17.04 3.07
N CYS A 21 21.20 16.83 1.75
CA CYS A 21 20.06 16.62 0.90
C CYS A 21 19.44 15.27 1.25
N THR A 22 18.30 15.26 1.92
CA THR A 22 17.40 14.10 1.94
C THR A 22 16.75 13.99 0.57
N SER A 23 17.15 13.01 -0.23
CA SER A 23 16.43 12.64 -1.44
C SER A 23 15.23 11.78 -1.05
N SER A 24 14.02 12.31 -1.26
CA SER A 24 12.82 11.49 -1.32
C SER A 24 12.78 10.89 -2.71
N TYR A 25 12.52 9.58 -2.84
CA TYR A 25 12.45 8.94 -4.14
C TYR A 25 11.01 8.48 -4.41
N SER A 26 10.45 8.90 -5.53
CA SER A 26 9.23 8.33 -6.11
C SER A 26 9.65 7.23 -7.07
N SER A 27 9.16 6.01 -6.88
CA SER A 27 9.40 4.90 -7.81
C SER A 27 8.19 4.76 -8.72
N ARG A 28 8.34 5.04 -10.01
CA ARG A 28 7.34 4.71 -11.03
C ARG A 28 7.67 3.38 -11.67
N PHE A 29 6.64 2.58 -11.90
CA PHE A 29 6.75 1.25 -12.51
C PHE A 29 6.00 1.22 -13.82
N PHE A 30 6.63 0.65 -14.83
CA PHE A 30 6.13 0.48 -16.19
C PHE A 30 6.25 -1.01 -16.54
N ALA A 31 5.22 -1.65 -17.10
CA ALA A 31 5.21 -3.09 -17.36
C ALA A 31 5.06 -3.43 -18.85
N THR A 32 6.11 -4.04 -19.45
CA THR A 32 6.23 -4.36 -20.88
C THR A 32 5.80 -5.76 -21.38
N THR A 33 4.52 -6.12 -21.55
CA THR A 33 4.16 -7.34 -22.33
C THR A 33 4.86 -7.48 -23.70
N LEU A 34 5.26 -8.67 -24.12
CA LEU A 34 5.95 -8.91 -25.39
C LEU A 34 5.05 -9.72 -26.32
N ASP A 35 4.79 -9.23 -27.54
CA ASP A 35 3.81 -9.81 -28.47
C ASP A 35 4.20 -11.19 -28.99
N ASP A 36 5.50 -11.42 -29.10
CA ASP A 36 6.06 -12.66 -29.60
C ASP A 36 6.43 -13.63 -28.47
N GLU A 37 6.41 -13.21 -27.21
CA GLU A 37 6.83 -14.03 -26.07
C GLU A 37 5.69 -14.35 -25.12
N PHE A 38 5.44 -15.64 -24.90
CA PHE A 38 4.34 -16.15 -24.09
C PHE A 38 4.87 -17.00 -22.95
N ILE A 39 4.43 -16.71 -21.73
CA ILE A 39 4.55 -17.58 -20.57
C ILE A 39 3.44 -18.64 -20.65
N ILE A 40 3.82 -19.89 -20.78
CA ILE A 40 2.94 -21.05 -20.64
C ILE A 40 3.12 -21.60 -19.25
N THR A 41 2.09 -21.56 -18.41
CA THR A 41 2.09 -22.18 -17.08
C THR A 41 1.38 -23.53 -17.12
N TYR A 42 1.82 -24.46 -16.29
CA TYR A 42 1.36 -25.84 -16.23
C TYR A 42 0.65 -26.13 -14.90
N GLN A 43 -0.22 -27.13 -14.89
CA GLN A 43 -0.94 -27.55 -13.68
C GLN A 43 -0.02 -28.15 -12.60
N ARG A 44 1.17 -28.62 -13.02
CA ARG A 44 2.15 -29.31 -12.17
C ARG A 44 3.56 -28.99 -12.67
N TRP A 45 4.56 -29.40 -11.91
CA TRP A 45 5.96 -29.33 -12.29
C TRP A 45 6.28 -30.49 -13.23
N TYR A 46 6.78 -30.19 -14.43
CA TYR A 46 7.12 -31.18 -15.45
C TYR A 46 8.59 -31.09 -15.85
N ILE A 47 9.20 -32.24 -16.12
CA ILE A 47 10.58 -32.32 -16.65
C ILE A 47 10.69 -31.61 -18.02
N PRO A 48 11.85 -31.01 -18.35
CA PRO A 48 12.03 -30.25 -19.59
C PRO A 48 11.60 -31.02 -20.85
N GLU A 49 11.96 -32.29 -20.99
CA GLU A 49 11.69 -33.09 -22.19
C GLU A 49 10.20 -33.29 -22.43
N TYR A 50 9.41 -33.38 -21.35
CA TYR A 50 7.95 -33.51 -21.45
C TYR A 50 7.31 -32.19 -21.88
N ARG A 51 7.76 -31.07 -21.30
CA ARG A 51 7.25 -29.73 -21.64
C ARG A 51 7.58 -29.36 -23.08
N GLU A 52 8.80 -29.63 -23.53
CA GLU A 52 9.23 -29.41 -24.91
C GLU A 52 8.41 -30.25 -25.90
N LYS A 53 8.19 -31.54 -25.60
CA LYS A 53 7.33 -32.41 -26.41
C LYS A 53 5.88 -31.93 -26.46
N LEU A 54 5.33 -31.49 -25.33
CA LEU A 54 3.98 -30.95 -25.23
C LEU A 54 3.82 -29.69 -26.09
N ILE A 55 4.71 -28.70 -25.89
CA ILE A 55 4.73 -27.46 -26.69
C ILE A 55 4.89 -27.79 -28.17
N SER A 56 5.88 -28.62 -28.53
CA SER A 56 6.17 -28.97 -29.92
C SER A 56 5.01 -29.71 -30.58
N SER A 57 4.39 -30.66 -29.88
CA SER A 57 3.26 -31.43 -30.41
C SER A 57 2.06 -30.52 -30.69
N VAL A 58 1.78 -29.57 -29.79
CA VAL A 58 0.67 -28.65 -29.99
C VAL A 58 1.02 -27.67 -31.12
N LEU A 59 2.16 -26.99 -31.10
CA LEU A 59 2.50 -25.97 -32.09
C LEU A 59 2.71 -26.52 -33.52
N ARG A 60 3.24 -27.74 -33.67
CA ARG A 60 3.38 -28.40 -34.99
C ARG A 60 2.04 -28.63 -35.67
N THR A 61 0.96 -28.88 -34.93
CA THR A 61 -0.38 -29.03 -35.54
C THR A 61 -0.91 -27.75 -36.19
N TRP A 62 -0.26 -26.60 -35.96
CA TRP A 62 -0.68 -25.29 -36.45
C TRP A 62 0.34 -24.61 -37.37
N TYR A 63 1.40 -25.32 -37.77
CA TYR A 63 2.49 -24.77 -38.62
C TYR A 63 3.16 -23.50 -38.04
N LEU A 64 3.09 -23.30 -36.72
CA LEU A 64 3.71 -22.15 -36.05
C LEU A 64 5.18 -22.43 -35.73
N ASN A 65 6.07 -21.57 -36.25
CA ASN A 65 7.48 -21.62 -35.92
C ASN A 65 7.71 -21.00 -34.54
N HIS A 66 8.51 -21.67 -33.70
CA HIS A 66 8.71 -21.25 -32.31
C HIS A 66 10.11 -21.60 -31.80
N SER A 67 10.56 -20.86 -30.80
CA SER A 67 11.73 -21.17 -29.99
C SER A 67 11.38 -21.07 -28.52
N ILE A 68 11.79 -22.04 -27.71
CA ILE A 68 11.65 -21.97 -26.26
C ILE A 68 12.80 -21.12 -25.73
N LEU A 69 12.47 -20.03 -25.03
CA LEU A 69 13.46 -19.17 -24.39
C LEU A 69 13.94 -19.84 -23.12
N TYR A 70 15.22 -20.21 -23.10
CA TYR A 70 15.83 -20.88 -21.98
C TYR A 70 16.08 -19.89 -20.83
N ARG A 71 15.64 -20.25 -19.62
CA ARG A 71 15.57 -19.36 -18.46
C ARG A 71 16.58 -19.78 -17.40
N GLY A 72 17.70 -19.08 -17.34
CA GLY A 72 18.63 -19.12 -16.19
C GLY A 72 18.99 -20.49 -15.62
N TYR A 73 19.06 -20.55 -14.29
CA TYR A 73 19.66 -21.64 -13.51
C TYR A 73 18.70 -22.82 -13.22
N PHE A 74 17.38 -22.65 -13.39
CA PHE A 74 16.38 -23.68 -13.02
C PHE A 74 15.65 -24.32 -14.20
N SER A 75 15.90 -23.86 -15.42
CA SER A 75 15.30 -24.36 -16.67
C SER A 75 15.58 -25.83 -17.00
N ARG A 76 16.65 -26.42 -16.44
CA ARG A 76 17.01 -27.85 -16.57
C ARG A 76 16.34 -28.77 -15.54
N ASN A 77 15.66 -28.19 -14.55
CA ASN A 77 14.90 -28.94 -13.55
C ASN A 77 13.42 -29.05 -13.96
N PRO A 78 12.63 -29.90 -13.28
CA PRO A 78 11.19 -29.80 -13.37
C PRO A 78 10.73 -28.36 -13.10
N SER A 79 9.89 -27.82 -13.96
CA SER A 79 9.36 -26.47 -13.86
C SER A 79 7.88 -26.48 -14.21
N ASP A 80 7.16 -25.53 -13.66
CA ASP A 80 5.72 -25.33 -13.85
C ASP A 80 5.41 -24.26 -14.90
N PHE A 81 6.41 -23.72 -15.58
CA PHE A 81 6.19 -22.85 -16.73
C PHE A 81 7.31 -22.90 -17.77
N ASP A 82 7.04 -22.40 -18.97
CA ASP A 82 8.02 -22.08 -20.01
C ASP A 82 7.73 -20.72 -20.64
N VAL A 83 8.76 -20.13 -21.26
CA VAL A 83 8.56 -18.97 -22.14
C VAL A 83 8.82 -19.42 -23.56
N ILE A 84 7.83 -19.24 -24.42
CA ILE A 84 7.95 -19.51 -25.85
C ILE A 84 8.03 -18.18 -26.60
N LYS A 85 8.86 -18.13 -27.63
CA LYS A 85 8.90 -17.05 -28.59
C LYS A 85 8.37 -17.56 -29.92
N LEU A 86 7.30 -16.97 -30.42
CA LEU A 86 6.69 -17.31 -31.71
C LEU A 86 7.30 -16.47 -32.83
N HIS A 87 7.50 -17.08 -33.99
CA HIS A 87 8.02 -16.41 -35.19
C HIS A 87 6.92 -16.35 -36.25
N ASN A 88 6.82 -15.23 -36.98
CA ASN A 88 5.85 -14.99 -38.07
C ASN A 88 4.36 -14.98 -37.62
N LEU A 89 4.02 -14.09 -36.68
CA LEU A 89 2.67 -13.95 -36.09
C LEU A 89 1.59 -13.33 -37.01
N THR A 90 1.90 -13.02 -38.27
CA THR A 90 1.01 -12.29 -39.18
C THR A 90 -0.33 -12.99 -39.50
N LEU A 91 -0.47 -14.27 -39.13
CA LEU A 91 -1.63 -15.12 -39.46
C LEU A 91 -2.54 -15.49 -38.27
N VAL A 92 -2.18 -15.15 -37.02
CA VAL A 92 -2.94 -15.55 -35.82
C VAL A 92 -3.02 -14.40 -34.82
N ASN A 93 -4.23 -13.96 -34.48
CA ASN A 93 -4.44 -13.00 -33.38
C ASN A 93 -4.08 -13.66 -32.03
N THR A 94 -3.38 -12.94 -31.15
CA THR A 94 -2.99 -13.35 -29.78
C THR A 94 -4.15 -13.99 -29.00
N GLY A 95 -5.37 -13.48 -29.14
CA GLY A 95 -6.57 -14.03 -28.49
C GLY A 95 -6.97 -15.41 -29.04
N ASP A 96 -6.83 -15.62 -30.34
CA ASP A 96 -7.10 -16.92 -30.98
C ASP A 96 -6.04 -17.95 -30.60
N PHE A 97 -4.78 -17.53 -30.46
CA PHE A 97 -3.69 -18.40 -30.00
C PHE A 97 -3.99 -18.96 -28.59
N VAL A 98 -4.33 -18.10 -27.63
CA VAL A 98 -4.58 -18.49 -26.23
C VAL A 98 -5.80 -19.40 -26.12
N LYS A 99 -6.93 -19.02 -26.73
CA LYS A 99 -8.18 -19.79 -26.66
C LYS A 99 -8.02 -21.20 -27.21
N ARG A 100 -7.38 -21.34 -28.38
CA ARG A 100 -7.20 -22.63 -29.06
C ARG A 100 -6.24 -23.58 -28.33
N PHE A 101 -5.34 -23.05 -27.51
CA PHE A 101 -4.38 -23.85 -26.75
C PHE A 101 -4.96 -24.30 -25.39
N LEU A 102 -5.72 -23.44 -24.71
CA LEU A 102 -6.36 -23.77 -23.44
C LEU A 102 -7.52 -24.78 -23.59
N GLU A 103 -8.32 -24.67 -24.65
CA GLU A 103 -9.47 -25.57 -24.87
C GLU A 103 -9.07 -27.03 -25.14
N ARG A 104 -7.82 -27.29 -25.52
CA ARG A 104 -7.34 -28.64 -25.92
C ARG A 104 -6.44 -29.33 -24.90
N SER A 105 -5.90 -28.61 -23.91
CA SER A 105 -4.91 -29.17 -23.01
C SER A 105 -5.39 -29.19 -21.56
N SER A 106 -5.49 -30.38 -20.98
CA SER A 106 -5.70 -30.56 -19.54
C SER A 106 -4.44 -30.30 -18.71
N THR A 107 -3.27 -30.20 -19.35
CA THR A 107 -1.96 -30.03 -18.69
C THR A 107 -1.58 -28.57 -18.50
N ILE A 108 -2.04 -27.68 -19.38
CA ILE A 108 -1.73 -26.26 -19.34
C ILE A 108 -2.73 -25.55 -18.43
N LYS A 109 -2.21 -24.67 -17.57
CA LYS A 109 -3.01 -23.90 -16.60
C LYS A 109 -3.45 -22.57 -17.22
N HIS A 110 -2.48 -21.73 -17.57
CA HIS A 110 -2.71 -20.43 -18.21
C HIS A 110 -1.63 -20.13 -19.24
N ILE A 111 -2.00 -19.33 -20.25
CA ILE A 111 -1.05 -18.68 -21.14
C ILE A 111 -1.21 -17.18 -20.96
N SER A 112 -0.10 -16.51 -20.71
CA SER A 112 -0.05 -15.06 -20.59
C SER A 112 1.13 -14.56 -21.40
N CYS A 113 0.98 -13.43 -22.06
CA CYS A 113 2.11 -12.78 -22.69
C CYS A 113 3.13 -12.33 -21.63
N GLN A 114 4.41 -12.50 -21.92
CA GLN A 114 5.54 -12.19 -21.03
C GLN A 114 5.66 -10.68 -20.83
N LYS A 115 5.81 -10.17 -19.60
CA LYS A 115 6.02 -8.73 -19.35
C LYS A 115 7.47 -8.40 -19.01
N ARG A 116 8.04 -7.29 -19.51
CA ARG A 116 9.29 -6.68 -19.09
C ARG A 116 9.04 -5.42 -18.26
N LEU A 117 9.29 -5.48 -16.98
CA LEU A 117 9.08 -4.41 -16.03
C LEU A 117 10.23 -3.40 -16.13
N THR A 118 9.95 -2.10 -16.16
CA THR A 118 10.95 -1.03 -16.05
C THR A 118 10.60 -0.16 -14.86
N ARG A 119 11.55 0.06 -13.96
CA ARG A 119 11.40 0.93 -12.80
C ARG A 119 12.13 2.25 -13.05
N THR A 120 11.49 3.36 -12.75
CA THR A 120 12.10 4.70 -12.77
C THR A 120 12.08 5.28 -11.36
N ILE A 121 13.25 5.54 -10.81
CA ILE A 121 13.38 6.20 -9.51
C ILE A 121 13.57 7.70 -9.75
N GLN A 122 12.52 8.49 -9.57
CA GLN A 122 12.59 9.95 -9.60
C GLN A 122 12.92 10.48 -8.21
N ALA A 123 14.03 11.21 -8.07
CA ALA A 123 14.33 11.92 -6.83
C ALA A 123 13.47 13.20 -6.74
N PHE A 124 12.51 13.22 -5.81
CA PHE A 124 11.83 14.45 -5.41
C PHE A 124 12.81 15.35 -4.65
N LYS A 125 13.13 16.51 -5.22
CA LYS A 125 13.59 17.65 -4.43
C LYS A 125 12.35 18.19 -3.72
N SER A 126 12.29 18.14 -2.38
CA SER A 126 11.16 18.72 -1.65
C SER A 126 11.00 20.18 -2.06
N SER A 127 9.87 20.54 -2.67
CA SER A 127 9.58 21.93 -2.98
C SER A 127 9.45 22.71 -1.68
N LYS A 128 9.99 23.94 -1.67
CA LYS A 128 9.76 24.89 -0.59
C LYS A 128 8.31 25.36 -0.69
N SER A 129 7.42 25.03 0.25
CA SER A 129 6.16 25.77 0.34
C SER A 129 5.62 25.93 1.77
N ALA A 130 5.19 27.17 1.99
CA ALA A 130 4.32 27.74 3.03
C ALA A 130 4.60 27.35 4.50
N ALA A 131 5.40 28.18 5.17
CA ALA A 131 5.64 28.09 6.61
C ALA A 131 4.62 28.93 7.40
N VAL A 132 3.86 28.27 8.28
CA VAL A 132 3.28 28.91 9.48
C VAL A 132 4.40 29.04 10.53
N ASN A 133 4.55 30.23 11.11
CA ASN A 133 5.62 30.59 12.04
C ASN A 133 5.48 29.90 13.41
N ARG A 134 5.99 28.67 13.56
CA ARG A 134 6.30 28.07 14.87
C ARG A 134 7.66 27.34 14.82
N ASN A 135 8.40 27.39 15.94
CA ASN A 135 9.77 26.86 16.05
C ASN A 135 9.75 25.52 16.81
N LEU A 136 9.97 24.39 16.13
CA LEU A 136 10.09 23.08 16.80
C LEU A 136 11.55 22.75 17.13
N LYS A 137 11.81 22.05 18.24
CA LYS A 137 13.12 21.45 18.53
C LYS A 137 13.03 19.94 18.42
N VAL A 138 13.59 19.36 17.36
CA VAL A 138 13.71 17.91 17.16
C VAL A 138 15.20 17.53 17.23
N PHE A 139 15.57 16.58 18.10
CA PHE A 139 16.97 16.22 18.39
C PHE A 139 17.87 17.39 18.84
N GLY A 140 17.32 18.35 19.59
CA GLY A 140 18.07 19.52 20.07
C GLY A 140 18.39 20.57 18.99
N LYS A 141 18.05 20.30 17.71
CA LYS A 141 18.16 21.26 16.60
C LYS A 141 16.82 21.96 16.36
N ARG A 142 16.86 23.25 16.03
CA ARG A 142 15.68 24.08 15.73
C ARG A 142 15.25 23.78 14.29
N TRP A 143 14.08 23.18 14.11
CA TRP A 143 13.45 22.89 12.83
C TRP A 143 12.33 23.90 12.57
N ARG A 144 12.30 24.47 11.36
CA ARG A 144 11.12 25.16 10.83
C ARG A 144 10.05 24.09 10.65
N SER A 145 8.81 24.29 11.13
CA SER A 145 7.75 23.27 11.14
C SER A 145 7.69 22.50 9.81
N PRO A 146 8.19 21.26 9.75
CA PRO A 146 8.12 20.44 8.56
C PRO A 146 6.68 19.95 8.38
N THR A 147 6.26 19.79 7.13
CA THR A 147 4.97 19.16 6.79
C THR A 147 4.87 17.79 7.47
N SER A 148 3.69 17.43 7.96
CA SER A 148 3.46 16.15 8.63
C SER A 148 3.91 14.97 7.76
N GLY A 149 4.58 13.98 8.35
CA GLY A 149 5.04 12.79 7.63
C GLY A 149 6.31 12.97 6.80
N THR A 150 7.10 14.02 7.00
CA THR A 150 8.31 14.30 6.19
C THR A 150 9.60 14.39 7.03
N VAL A 151 9.54 14.18 8.34
CA VAL A 151 10.68 14.39 9.23
C VAL A 151 11.67 13.22 9.12
N PRO A 152 12.92 13.44 8.66
CA PRO A 152 13.89 12.36 8.51
C PRO A 152 14.50 11.90 9.84
N LEU A 153 14.91 10.63 9.90
CA LEU A 153 15.61 10.08 11.07
C LEU A 153 16.96 10.76 11.33
N HIS A 154 17.33 10.83 12.61
CA HIS A 154 18.67 11.25 13.00
C HIS A 154 19.68 10.10 12.83
N LYS A 155 20.95 10.43 12.50
CA LYS A 155 22.02 9.43 12.33
C LYS A 155 22.18 8.48 13.54
N SER A 156 21.91 8.95 14.76
CA SER A 156 22.00 8.16 15.99
C SER A 156 20.71 7.44 16.40
N LYS A 157 19.65 7.54 15.60
CA LYS A 157 18.31 7.02 15.87
C LYS A 157 17.79 6.28 14.64
N GLN A 158 18.56 5.30 14.19
CA GLN A 158 18.25 4.46 13.05
C GLN A 158 17.33 3.28 13.46
N PRO A 159 16.67 2.59 12.50
CA PRO A 159 15.58 1.65 12.79
C PRO A 159 15.91 0.54 13.82
N TRP A 160 17.01 -0.19 13.68
CA TRP A 160 17.46 -1.22 14.64
C TRP A 160 17.47 -0.71 16.10
N LYS A 161 17.87 0.55 16.32
CA LYS A 161 17.95 1.14 17.65
C LYS A 161 16.59 1.58 18.17
N LEU A 162 15.75 2.12 17.29
CA LEU A 162 14.38 2.52 17.63
C LEU A 162 13.48 1.31 17.89
N LEU A 163 13.75 0.19 17.23
CA LEU A 163 13.11 -1.11 17.45
C LEU A 163 13.78 -1.92 18.57
N GLU A 164 14.76 -1.35 19.27
CA GLU A 164 15.46 -1.97 20.41
C GLU A 164 16.11 -3.33 20.10
N ALA A 165 16.59 -3.54 18.87
CA ALA A 165 17.23 -4.78 18.42
C ALA A 165 18.43 -5.18 19.31
N GLU A 166 19.13 -4.21 19.92
CA GLU A 166 20.22 -4.44 20.88
C GLU A 166 19.81 -5.38 22.03
N LYS A 167 18.55 -5.28 22.50
CA LYS A 167 18.03 -6.16 23.55
C LYS A 167 17.93 -7.60 23.08
N ILE A 168 17.58 -7.81 21.82
CA ILE A 168 17.40 -9.14 21.21
C ILE A 168 18.74 -9.76 20.88
N TRP A 169 19.67 -8.97 20.37
CA TRP A 169 21.06 -9.38 20.15
C TRP A 169 21.74 -9.84 21.45
N SER A 170 21.44 -9.19 22.58
CA SER A 170 21.95 -9.63 23.89
C SER A 170 21.46 -11.03 24.31
N MET A 171 20.41 -11.54 23.66
CA MET A 171 19.88 -12.89 23.84
C MET A 171 20.47 -13.89 22.83
N ASN A 172 21.48 -13.49 22.05
CA ASN A 172 22.07 -14.30 20.98
C ASN A 172 21.06 -14.70 19.88
N ILE A 173 20.06 -13.84 19.66
CA ILE A 173 19.13 -13.94 18.53
C ILE A 173 19.61 -12.90 17.52
N CYS A 174 20.25 -13.36 16.44
CA CYS A 174 20.96 -12.52 15.47
C CYS A 174 20.56 -12.84 14.01
N GLY A 175 19.56 -13.71 13.81
CA GLY A 175 19.13 -14.23 12.51
C GLY A 175 19.78 -15.57 12.12
N SER A 176 20.46 -16.25 13.05
CA SER A 176 21.20 -17.47 12.71
C SER A 176 20.28 -18.60 12.26
N GLY A 177 20.64 -19.29 11.16
CA GLY A 177 19.83 -20.36 10.57
C GLY A 177 18.66 -19.87 9.73
N VAL A 178 18.43 -18.56 9.63
CA VAL A 178 17.35 -17.99 8.82
C VAL A 178 17.84 -17.67 7.41
N ARG A 179 17.29 -18.37 6.41
CA ARG A 179 17.50 -18.13 4.98
C ARG A 179 16.63 -16.97 4.48
N VAL A 180 17.26 -15.89 4.04
CA VAL A 180 16.61 -14.66 3.56
C VAL A 180 16.93 -14.44 2.08
N GLY A 181 15.90 -14.36 1.24
CA GLY A 181 16.02 -13.99 -0.18
C GLY A 181 15.88 -12.49 -0.38
N ILE A 182 16.76 -11.89 -1.18
CA ILE A 182 16.69 -10.47 -1.56
C ILE A 182 16.58 -10.37 -3.08
N PHE A 183 15.42 -9.94 -3.56
CA PHE A 183 15.11 -9.78 -4.98
C PHE A 183 15.24 -8.32 -5.36
N ASP A 184 16.35 -7.95 -5.99
CA ASP A 184 16.68 -6.55 -6.24
C ASP A 184 17.71 -6.39 -7.38
N THR A 185 18.44 -5.28 -7.40
CA THR A 185 19.50 -4.97 -8.38
C THR A 185 20.82 -5.71 -8.14
N GLY A 186 20.89 -6.62 -7.15
CA GLY A 186 22.09 -7.38 -6.80
C GLY A 186 22.74 -6.93 -5.49
N LEU A 187 24.02 -7.26 -5.29
CA LEU A 187 24.81 -6.84 -4.12
C LEU A 187 26.17 -6.27 -4.53
N ALA A 188 26.75 -5.36 -3.75
CA ALA A 188 28.12 -4.91 -3.96
C ALA A 188 29.13 -6.09 -3.89
N PRO A 189 30.33 -5.96 -4.49
CA PRO A 189 31.40 -6.95 -4.31
C PRO A 189 31.69 -7.15 -2.81
N THR A 190 31.83 -8.39 -2.34
CA THR A 190 31.79 -8.68 -0.90
C THR A 190 33.17 -8.75 -0.27
N LYS A 191 34.18 -9.23 -1.01
CA LYS A 191 35.55 -9.54 -0.56
C LYS A 191 36.19 -8.43 0.30
N ASN A 192 36.01 -7.17 -0.11
CA ASN A 192 36.60 -6.00 0.55
C ASN A 192 35.56 -4.99 1.08
N HIS A 193 34.27 -5.31 0.99
CA HIS A 193 33.23 -4.35 1.37
C HIS A 193 33.04 -4.35 2.90
N PRO A 194 33.22 -3.20 3.58
CA PRO A 194 33.30 -3.13 5.04
C PRO A 194 32.04 -3.63 5.77
N HIS A 195 30.88 -3.63 5.10
CA HIS A 195 29.64 -4.12 5.70
C HIS A 195 29.29 -5.58 5.35
N PHE A 196 29.88 -6.16 4.30
CA PHE A 196 29.48 -7.47 3.77
C PHE A 196 30.60 -8.51 3.77
N HIS A 197 31.85 -8.12 4.01
CA HIS A 197 32.98 -9.05 4.06
C HIS A 197 32.86 -10.12 5.17
N ARG A 198 32.01 -9.90 6.17
CA ARG A 198 31.66 -10.85 7.26
C ARG A 198 30.20 -11.30 7.22
N ALA A 199 29.41 -10.82 6.26
CA ALA A 199 28.03 -11.24 6.11
C ALA A 199 27.97 -12.67 5.58
N ARG A 200 26.96 -13.44 5.99
CA ARG A 200 26.77 -14.84 5.53
C ARG A 200 26.05 -14.86 4.18
N ILE A 201 26.75 -14.44 3.13
CA ILE A 201 26.24 -14.58 1.76
C ILE A 201 26.39 -16.03 1.34
N ARG A 202 25.26 -16.74 1.21
CA ARG A 202 25.24 -18.15 0.79
C ARG A 202 25.26 -18.30 -0.71
N GLU A 203 24.51 -17.44 -1.40
CA GLU A 203 24.38 -17.53 -2.83
C GLU A 203 24.10 -16.16 -3.45
N ARG A 204 24.59 -15.98 -4.67
CA ARG A 204 24.35 -14.81 -5.51
C ARG A 204 24.04 -15.31 -6.91
N THR A 205 22.91 -14.91 -7.47
CA THR A 205 22.43 -15.45 -8.75
C THR A 205 21.84 -14.32 -9.60
N ASP A 206 22.16 -14.33 -10.90
CA ASP A 206 21.88 -13.22 -11.81
C ASP A 206 21.00 -13.64 -12.99
N TRP A 207 19.72 -13.27 -12.95
CA TRP A 207 18.76 -13.55 -14.04
C TRP A 207 18.83 -12.52 -15.18
N THR A 208 19.61 -11.46 -15.03
CA THR A 208 19.70 -10.38 -16.02
C THR A 208 20.70 -10.67 -17.14
N ARG A 209 21.54 -11.70 -16.98
CA ARG A 209 22.62 -12.08 -17.92
C ARG A 209 22.15 -12.80 -19.20
N SER A 210 20.86 -13.10 -19.36
CA SER A 210 20.38 -13.93 -20.48
C SER A 210 20.44 -13.24 -21.86
N GLU A 211 20.49 -11.91 -21.94
CA GLU A 211 20.59 -11.22 -23.24
C GLU A 211 22.01 -11.28 -23.85
N ASP A 212 23.08 -11.26 -23.03
CA ASP A 212 24.45 -11.22 -23.54
C ASP A 212 24.99 -12.61 -23.94
N ARG A 213 24.56 -13.68 -23.27
CA ARG A 213 25.01 -15.04 -23.59
C ARG A 213 24.38 -15.58 -24.86
N ASP A 214 23.11 -15.26 -25.17
CA ASP A 214 22.44 -15.75 -26.38
C ASP A 214 23.05 -15.11 -27.64
N TYR A 215 23.52 -13.86 -27.56
CA TYR A 215 24.27 -13.22 -28.64
C TYR A 215 25.64 -13.88 -28.87
N LEU A 216 26.38 -14.20 -27.81
CA LEU A 216 27.69 -14.85 -27.90
C LEU A 216 27.60 -16.33 -28.31
N LEU A 217 26.57 -17.06 -27.86
CA LEU A 217 26.34 -18.44 -28.25
C LEU A 217 25.92 -18.53 -29.73
N ARG A 218 25.02 -17.64 -30.19
CA ARG A 218 24.62 -17.57 -31.60
C ARG A 218 25.76 -17.13 -32.52
N ALA A 219 26.60 -16.20 -32.08
CA ALA A 219 27.79 -15.78 -32.85
C ALA A 219 28.81 -16.91 -33.01
N ASN A 220 29.03 -17.72 -31.96
CA ASN A 220 29.98 -18.84 -32.03
C ASN A 220 29.47 -20.02 -32.87
N VAL A 221 28.15 -20.30 -32.83
CA VAL A 221 27.52 -21.33 -33.68
C VAL A 221 27.47 -20.89 -35.15
N ALA A 222 27.20 -19.62 -35.43
CA ALA A 222 27.21 -19.07 -36.80
C ALA A 222 28.60 -19.03 -37.44
N LEU A 223 29.67 -19.08 -36.63
CA LEU A 223 31.07 -19.05 -37.09
C LEU A 223 31.73 -20.44 -37.12
N GLY A 224 30.99 -21.53 -36.85
CA GLY A 224 31.50 -22.90 -36.98
C GLY A 224 32.69 -23.24 -36.08
N ARG A 225 32.83 -22.57 -34.93
CA ARG A 225 33.88 -22.89 -33.96
C ARG A 225 33.39 -23.92 -32.95
N ASP A 226 33.68 -25.19 -33.23
CA ASP A 226 33.66 -26.26 -32.25
C ASP A 226 34.87 -26.13 -31.33
N GLU A 227 34.76 -25.51 -30.15
CA GLU A 227 35.74 -25.75 -29.08
C GLU A 227 35.11 -25.73 -27.68
N ASN A 228 35.55 -26.72 -26.89
CA ASN A 228 35.26 -26.98 -25.48
C ASN A 228 35.12 -25.71 -24.61
N PRO A 229 34.12 -25.64 -23.70
CA PRO A 229 33.95 -24.52 -22.77
C PRO A 229 34.89 -24.64 -21.56
N SER A 230 36.17 -24.94 -21.79
CA SER A 230 37.20 -24.95 -20.77
C SER A 230 38.39 -24.14 -21.27
N ASN A 231 38.64 -23.00 -20.63
CA ASN A 231 39.75 -22.06 -20.80
C ASN A 231 39.47 -20.84 -21.70
N SER A 232 38.93 -19.78 -21.08
CA SER A 232 39.52 -18.41 -21.07
C SER A 232 38.47 -17.35 -20.72
N LEU A 233 38.07 -17.32 -19.45
CA LEU A 233 37.67 -16.07 -18.78
C LEU A 233 38.59 -15.93 -17.55
N PRO A 234 39.09 -14.73 -17.22
CA PRO A 234 39.98 -14.55 -16.09
C PRO A 234 39.27 -14.97 -14.80
N ASP A 235 39.88 -15.92 -14.13
CA ASP A 235 39.38 -16.66 -12.96
C ASP A 235 39.51 -15.86 -11.65
N ASP A 236 39.25 -14.54 -11.65
CA ASP A 236 39.52 -13.67 -10.48
C ASP A 236 38.43 -12.63 -10.12
N ASP A 237 37.22 -12.69 -10.70
CA ASP A 237 36.05 -11.94 -10.20
C ASP A 237 34.95 -12.90 -9.71
N GLN A 238 35.15 -13.45 -8.49
CA GLN A 238 34.31 -14.49 -7.86
C GLN A 238 32.89 -14.06 -7.42
N ASP A 239 32.46 -12.82 -7.67
CA ASP A 239 31.14 -12.32 -7.23
C ASP A 239 30.14 -12.26 -8.41
N GLU A 240 29.19 -13.21 -8.51
CA GLU A 240 28.03 -13.11 -9.42
C GLU A 240 26.97 -12.13 -8.89
N ALA A 241 26.04 -11.64 -9.75
CA ALA A 241 24.97 -10.71 -9.37
C ALA A 241 25.45 -9.40 -8.69
N ILE A 242 26.41 -8.72 -9.34
CA ILE A 242 26.92 -7.42 -8.87
C ILE A 242 25.86 -6.32 -9.02
N ASP A 243 25.74 -5.48 -7.99
CA ASP A 243 24.88 -4.30 -8.00
C ASP A 243 25.58 -3.10 -8.62
N GLY A 244 25.16 -2.69 -9.82
CA GLY A 244 25.60 -1.43 -10.44
C GLY A 244 24.68 -0.24 -10.13
N HIS A 245 23.50 -0.46 -9.55
CA HIS A 245 22.53 0.60 -9.24
C HIS A 245 22.60 1.10 -7.78
N GLY A 246 22.79 0.18 -6.83
CA GLY A 246 23.04 0.47 -5.41
C GLY A 246 21.80 0.40 -4.52
N HIS A 247 20.66 -0.04 -5.06
CA HIS A 247 19.43 -0.24 -4.27
C HIS A 247 19.48 -1.58 -3.52
N GLY A 248 19.82 -2.68 -4.21
CA GLY A 248 19.96 -3.99 -3.58
C GLY A 248 21.01 -4.01 -2.46
N THR A 249 22.15 -3.33 -2.67
CA THR A 249 23.18 -3.16 -1.64
C THR A 249 22.65 -2.43 -0.40
N PHE A 250 21.84 -1.39 -0.59
CA PHE A 250 21.23 -0.66 0.52
C PHE A 250 20.25 -1.54 1.30
N VAL A 251 19.37 -2.25 0.57
CA VAL A 251 18.37 -3.17 1.12
C VAL A 251 19.03 -4.29 1.93
N ALA A 252 20.04 -4.95 1.36
CA ALA A 252 20.81 -5.98 2.06
C ALA A 252 21.53 -5.44 3.31
N GLY A 253 21.99 -4.19 3.25
CA GLY A 253 22.64 -3.55 4.40
C GLY A 253 21.68 -3.34 5.57
N VAL A 254 20.43 -2.93 5.31
CA VAL A 254 19.41 -2.77 6.36
C VAL A 254 19.12 -4.10 7.04
N ILE A 255 19.09 -5.19 6.26
CA ILE A 255 18.79 -6.53 6.77
C ILE A 255 19.96 -7.08 7.58
N ALA A 256 21.18 -7.13 7.03
CA ALA A 256 22.27 -7.93 7.60
C ALA A 256 23.68 -7.32 7.49
N ALA A 257 23.83 -5.99 7.35
CA ALA A 257 25.15 -5.37 7.42
C ALA A 257 25.87 -5.74 8.73
N THR A 258 27.14 -6.13 8.59
CA THR A 258 28.05 -6.41 9.71
C THR A 258 28.92 -5.18 10.00
N SER A 259 29.29 -4.97 11.27
CA SER A 259 30.10 -3.81 11.65
C SER A 259 31.60 -4.09 11.44
N PHE A 260 32.31 -3.10 10.91
CA PHE A 260 33.78 -3.05 10.95
C PHE A 260 34.22 -2.50 12.32
N ALA A 261 34.12 -3.31 13.37
CA ALA A 261 34.86 -3.01 14.60
C ALA A 261 36.35 -3.26 14.34
N SER A 262 37.08 -2.21 13.95
CA SER A 262 38.54 -2.22 14.07
C SER A 262 38.88 -2.37 15.55
N ARG A 263 39.43 -3.53 15.92
CA ARG A 263 39.92 -3.87 17.26
C ARG A 263 41.07 -2.95 17.77
N SER A 264 41.38 -1.84 17.10
CA SER A 264 42.65 -1.11 17.26
C SER A 264 42.55 0.34 17.74
N SER A 265 41.50 0.79 18.44
CA SER A 265 41.47 2.21 18.91
C SER A 265 41.27 2.44 20.41
N VAL A 266 40.92 1.42 21.20
CA VAL A 266 40.72 1.61 22.65
C VAL A 266 42.02 1.38 23.44
N LEU A 267 42.76 0.31 23.12
CA LEU A 267 44.01 -0.02 23.81
C LEU A 267 45.17 0.94 23.50
N GLU A 268 45.26 1.48 22.27
CA GLU A 268 46.36 2.37 21.88
C GLU A 268 46.24 3.78 22.51
N SER A 269 45.01 4.20 22.87
CA SER A 269 44.76 5.47 23.57
C SER A 269 45.04 5.41 25.08
N LEU A 270 45.07 4.21 25.67
CA LEU A 270 45.32 4.02 27.10
C LEU A 270 46.81 3.92 27.44
N PHE A 271 47.66 3.52 26.48
CA PHE A 271 49.11 3.32 26.70
C PHE A 271 50.02 4.38 26.06
N SER A 272 49.49 5.30 25.25
CA SER A 272 50.27 6.43 24.73
C SER A 272 49.96 7.71 25.51
N GLY A 273 50.69 7.95 26.61
CA GLY A 273 50.58 9.11 27.49
C GLY A 273 50.94 10.47 26.87
N ARG A 274 50.49 10.78 25.65
CA ARG A 274 50.65 12.10 25.01
C ARG A 274 49.32 12.82 24.93
N ARG A 275 49.17 13.88 25.74
CA ARG A 275 48.16 14.93 25.53
C ARG A 275 48.48 15.66 24.22
N GLY A 276 47.77 15.30 23.14
CA GLY A 276 47.85 15.94 21.83
C GLY A 276 46.46 16.39 21.35
N ARG A 277 46.43 17.53 20.66
CA ARG A 277 45.28 18.29 20.12
C ARG A 277 44.24 17.47 19.33
N PRO A 278 42.99 17.97 19.18
CA PRO A 278 41.96 17.30 18.38
C PRO A 278 42.39 17.27 16.91
N ILE A 279 42.84 16.10 16.46
CA ILE A 279 43.02 15.77 15.04
C ILE A 279 41.62 15.56 14.46
N GLY A 280 41.41 16.10 13.25
CA GLY A 280 40.12 16.23 12.58
C GLY A 280 39.26 14.97 12.57
N SER A 281 37.95 15.19 12.54
CA SER A 281 36.91 14.19 12.31
C SER A 281 37.30 13.23 11.19
N ASN A 282 37.64 11.99 11.53
CA ASN A 282 37.77 10.91 10.54
C ASN A 282 36.42 10.76 9.82
N PRO A 283 36.36 10.87 8.48
CA PRO A 283 35.12 10.68 7.71
C PRO A 283 34.51 9.27 7.86
N TRP A 284 35.31 8.32 8.34
CA TRP A 284 34.94 6.91 8.55
C TRP A 284 34.17 6.66 9.85
N ASN A 285 34.16 7.60 10.81
CA ASN A 285 33.37 7.48 12.05
C ASN A 285 31.89 7.87 11.87
N ASP A 286 31.47 8.25 10.66
CA ASP A 286 30.19 8.91 10.40
C ASP A 286 29.18 8.02 9.64
N CYS A 287 29.44 6.71 9.58
CA CYS A 287 28.59 5.68 8.96
C CYS A 287 27.94 4.78 10.05
N PRO A 288 26.66 5.02 10.43
CA PRO A 288 25.87 4.06 11.21
C PRO A 288 24.74 3.46 10.36
N PRO A 289 24.16 2.28 10.65
CA PRO A 289 24.42 1.29 11.70
C PRO A 289 24.47 -0.19 11.20
N PRO A 290 24.70 -1.17 12.09
CA PRO A 290 24.46 -2.60 11.78
C PRO A 290 23.09 -2.90 11.17
N GLY A 291 23.03 -3.95 10.35
CA GLY A 291 21.76 -4.55 9.91
C GLY A 291 21.06 -5.26 11.07
N LEU A 292 19.73 -5.44 10.98
CA LEU A 292 18.94 -6.03 12.06
C LEU A 292 19.30 -7.50 12.38
N ALA A 293 19.58 -8.31 11.35
CA ALA A 293 19.81 -9.75 11.43
C ALA A 293 21.18 -10.12 10.78
N PRO A 294 22.31 -9.73 11.40
CA PRO A 294 23.65 -9.88 10.81
C PRO A 294 24.11 -11.32 10.58
N GLN A 295 23.48 -12.31 11.24
CA GLN A 295 23.82 -13.72 11.11
C GLN A 295 22.84 -14.50 10.20
N ALA A 296 21.92 -13.81 9.53
CA ALA A 296 21.04 -14.38 8.52
C ALA A 296 21.82 -14.87 7.31
N ASP A 297 21.40 -16.00 6.75
CA ASP A 297 21.94 -16.58 5.54
C ASP A 297 21.29 -15.88 4.33
N LEU A 298 22.06 -15.03 3.64
CA LEU A 298 21.55 -14.22 2.53
C LEU A 298 21.67 -14.95 1.20
N TYR A 299 20.58 -14.94 0.43
CA TYR A 299 20.49 -15.37 -0.95
C TYR A 299 20.13 -14.15 -1.81
N ILE A 300 21.05 -13.74 -2.69
CA ILE A 300 20.91 -12.54 -3.50
C ILE A 300 20.42 -12.91 -4.89
N PHE A 301 19.24 -12.42 -5.25
CA PHE A 301 18.60 -12.62 -6.54
C PHE A 301 18.62 -11.31 -7.31
N ARG A 302 19.54 -11.18 -8.27
CA ARG A 302 19.51 -10.05 -9.19
C ARG A 302 18.48 -10.33 -10.28
N VAL A 303 17.35 -9.64 -10.17
CA VAL A 303 16.23 -9.70 -11.11
C VAL A 303 16.01 -8.35 -11.81
N PHE A 304 16.76 -7.32 -11.43
CA PHE A 304 16.77 -6.04 -12.14
C PHE A 304 18.16 -5.74 -12.70
N THR A 305 18.20 -5.27 -13.95
CA THR A 305 19.41 -4.70 -14.55
C THR A 305 19.81 -3.41 -13.84
N ASP A 306 20.99 -2.85 -14.17
CA ASP A 306 21.43 -1.55 -13.63
C ASP A 306 20.58 -0.37 -14.13
N THR A 307 19.89 -0.57 -15.25
CA THR A 307 18.86 0.34 -15.78
C THR A 307 17.47 0.04 -15.22
N GLN A 308 17.38 -0.85 -14.23
CA GLN A 308 16.18 -1.28 -13.52
C GLN A 308 15.09 -1.88 -14.43
N VAL A 309 15.52 -2.68 -15.39
CA VAL A 309 14.65 -3.51 -16.23
C VAL A 309 14.61 -4.93 -15.65
N SER A 310 13.44 -5.56 -15.65
CA SER A 310 13.18 -6.94 -15.22
C SER A 310 12.18 -7.60 -16.16
N TYR A 311 11.99 -8.93 -16.08
CA TYR A 311 10.93 -9.66 -16.77
C TYR A 311 10.10 -10.46 -15.77
N THR A 312 8.80 -10.66 -16.03
CA THR A 312 7.95 -11.52 -15.20
C THR A 312 8.56 -12.91 -15.09
N SER A 313 9.01 -13.51 -16.20
CA SER A 313 9.66 -14.83 -16.17
C SER A 313 10.91 -14.91 -15.28
N TRP A 314 11.65 -13.81 -15.11
CA TRP A 314 12.82 -13.78 -14.21
C TRP A 314 12.38 -13.91 -12.76
N PHE A 315 11.31 -13.21 -12.36
CA PHE A 315 10.70 -13.40 -11.05
C PHE A 315 10.19 -14.82 -10.86
N LEU A 316 9.43 -15.36 -11.81
CA LEU A 316 8.88 -16.70 -11.72
C LEU A 316 9.98 -17.77 -11.54
N ASP A 317 11.07 -17.67 -12.30
CA ASP A 317 12.18 -18.63 -12.23
C ASP A 317 12.99 -18.47 -10.93
N ALA A 318 13.26 -17.23 -10.52
CA ALA A 318 13.90 -16.93 -9.25
C ALA A 318 13.05 -17.37 -8.05
N PHE A 319 11.72 -17.30 -8.15
CA PHE A 319 10.79 -17.82 -7.15
C PHE A 319 10.80 -19.35 -7.10
N ASN A 320 10.82 -20.05 -8.23
CA ASN A 320 11.05 -21.51 -8.26
C ASN A 320 12.37 -21.88 -7.60
N TYR A 321 13.41 -21.09 -7.86
CA TYR A 321 14.70 -21.28 -7.21
C TYR A 321 14.63 -21.08 -5.69
N ALA A 322 13.96 -20.02 -5.23
CA ALA A 322 13.75 -19.76 -3.81
C ALA A 322 12.97 -20.89 -3.10
N ILE A 323 11.95 -21.46 -3.76
CA ILE A 323 11.24 -22.66 -3.27
C ILE A 323 12.20 -23.83 -3.13
N SER A 324 13.03 -24.10 -4.14
CA SER A 324 13.99 -25.21 -4.11
C SER A 324 15.06 -25.05 -3.02
N ARG A 325 15.38 -23.81 -2.63
CA ARG A 325 16.30 -23.47 -1.53
C ARG A 325 15.60 -23.43 -0.17
N GLY A 326 14.27 -23.59 -0.14
CA GLY A 326 13.46 -23.55 1.06
C GLY A 326 13.66 -22.26 1.86
N LEU A 327 13.70 -21.10 1.21
CA LEU A 327 13.89 -19.83 1.94
C LEU A 327 12.77 -19.62 2.96
N HIS A 328 13.04 -18.95 4.09
CA HIS A 328 11.98 -18.66 5.06
C HIS A 328 11.26 -17.35 4.74
N VAL A 329 12.00 -16.36 4.25
CA VAL A 329 11.48 -15.02 3.96
C VAL A 329 12.14 -14.44 2.72
N ILE A 330 11.35 -13.76 1.90
CA ILE A 330 11.80 -13.00 0.74
C ILE A 330 11.48 -11.52 0.96
N ASN A 331 12.46 -10.65 0.76
CA ASN A 331 12.25 -9.21 0.66
C ASN A 331 12.10 -8.79 -0.81
N LEU A 332 10.97 -8.16 -1.11
CA LEU A 332 10.71 -7.53 -2.40
C LEU A 332 10.43 -6.04 -2.18
N SER A 333 11.46 -5.21 -2.26
CA SER A 333 11.37 -3.74 -2.08
C SER A 333 10.89 -3.01 -3.34
N VAL A 334 9.95 -3.62 -4.05
CA VAL A 334 9.53 -3.31 -5.41
C VAL A 334 8.04 -3.65 -5.51
N GLY A 335 7.26 -2.80 -6.17
CA GLY A 335 5.87 -3.07 -6.47
C GLY A 335 5.32 -2.02 -7.42
N GLY A 336 4.51 -2.44 -8.39
CA GLY A 336 3.89 -1.56 -9.38
C GLY A 336 2.38 -1.43 -9.19
N PRO A 337 1.71 -0.64 -10.06
CA PRO A 337 0.25 -0.65 -10.14
C PRO A 337 -0.26 -2.09 -10.27
N ASP A 338 -1.40 -2.38 -9.65
CA ASP A 338 -1.91 -3.74 -9.50
C ASP A 338 -2.48 -4.32 -10.80
N PHE A 339 -1.66 -4.56 -11.83
CA PHE A 339 -2.10 -5.13 -13.10
C PHE A 339 -2.61 -6.58 -13.01
N LEU A 340 -2.73 -7.15 -11.80
CA LEU A 340 -3.03 -8.55 -11.53
C LEU A 340 -2.31 -9.46 -12.53
N ASP A 341 -0.99 -9.33 -12.62
CA ASP A 341 -0.20 -10.16 -13.52
C ASP A 341 -0.32 -11.62 -13.07
N GLN A 342 -1.33 -12.31 -13.60
CA GLN A 342 -1.79 -13.59 -13.10
C GLN A 342 -0.66 -14.61 -12.89
N PRO A 343 0.31 -14.81 -13.83
CA PRO A 343 1.42 -15.72 -13.57
C PRO A 343 2.26 -15.32 -12.35
N PHE A 344 2.47 -14.01 -12.12
CA PHE A 344 3.21 -13.50 -10.96
C PHE A 344 2.43 -13.69 -9.66
N VAL A 345 1.14 -13.34 -9.62
CA VAL A 345 0.29 -13.49 -8.42
C VAL A 345 0.11 -14.97 -8.06
N ASP A 346 -0.14 -15.83 -9.04
CA ASP A 346 -0.21 -17.29 -8.83
C ASP A 346 1.08 -17.83 -8.22
N LYS A 347 2.24 -17.33 -8.66
CA LYS A 347 3.54 -17.73 -8.13
C LYS A 347 3.77 -17.21 -6.71
N VAL A 348 3.29 -16.02 -6.38
CA VAL A 348 3.30 -15.50 -5.00
C VAL A 348 2.52 -16.42 -4.07
N TRP A 349 1.34 -16.90 -4.48
CA TRP A 349 0.58 -17.88 -3.70
C TRP A 349 1.31 -19.22 -3.57
N GLU A 350 2.00 -19.68 -4.62
CA GLU A 350 2.81 -20.89 -4.54
C GLU A 350 3.99 -20.74 -3.56
N LEU A 351 4.73 -19.62 -3.58
CA LEU A 351 5.77 -19.31 -2.60
C LEU A 351 5.20 -19.40 -1.17
N SER A 352 4.09 -18.72 -0.94
CA SER A 352 3.41 -18.69 0.35
C SER A 352 3.00 -20.09 0.79
N SER A 353 2.40 -20.89 -0.10
CA SER A 353 2.02 -22.28 0.18
C SER A 353 3.21 -23.19 0.56
N ASN A 354 4.42 -22.86 0.11
CA ASN A 354 5.66 -23.55 0.48
C ASN A 354 6.29 -23.02 1.80
N GLY A 355 5.53 -22.23 2.57
CA GLY A 355 5.96 -21.69 3.86
C GLY A 355 6.86 -20.45 3.76
N ILE A 356 7.02 -19.86 2.58
CA ILE A 356 7.90 -18.71 2.35
C ILE A 356 7.12 -17.41 2.53
N LEU A 357 7.51 -16.58 3.50
CA LEU A 357 6.88 -15.28 3.69
C LEU A 357 7.44 -14.25 2.69
N LEU A 358 6.58 -13.64 1.88
CA LEU A 358 6.94 -12.47 1.08
C LEU A 358 6.68 -11.19 1.88
N VAL A 359 7.71 -10.35 2.03
CA VAL A 359 7.65 -9.02 2.62
C VAL A 359 7.82 -7.99 1.52
N SER A 360 6.81 -7.12 1.33
CA SER A 360 6.79 -6.16 0.22
C SER A 360 6.47 -4.74 0.67
N ALA A 361 7.03 -3.76 -0.04
CA ALA A 361 6.80 -2.35 0.19
C ALA A 361 5.43 -1.92 -0.35
N ILE A 362 4.67 -1.15 0.43
CA ILE A 362 3.28 -0.83 0.09
C ILE A 362 3.10 0.15 -1.10
N GLY A 363 4.17 0.85 -1.50
CA GLY A 363 4.14 1.90 -2.54
C GLY A 363 4.51 3.28 -1.98
N ASN A 364 4.80 4.24 -2.87
CA ASN A 364 5.26 5.59 -2.51
C ASN A 364 4.34 6.69 -3.09
N ASP A 365 3.09 6.34 -3.38
CA ASP A 365 2.15 7.14 -4.15
C ASP A 365 1.10 7.83 -3.27
N GLY A 366 1.31 7.80 -1.94
CA GLY A 366 0.54 8.59 -0.98
C GLY A 366 0.73 10.11 -1.17
N PRO A 367 -0.14 10.95 -0.59
CA PRO A 367 -1.03 10.65 0.54
C PRO A 367 -2.48 10.25 0.15
N LEU A 368 -2.76 10.05 -1.13
CA LEU A 368 -4.09 9.63 -1.58
C LEU A 368 -4.40 8.20 -1.11
N PHE A 369 -5.69 7.93 -0.84
CA PHE A 369 -6.19 6.59 -0.51
C PHE A 369 -6.41 5.80 -1.81
N GLY A 370 -6.31 4.46 -1.75
CA GLY A 370 -6.39 3.60 -2.94
C GLY A 370 -5.10 3.56 -3.78
N THR A 371 -3.94 3.82 -3.17
CA THR A 371 -2.64 3.98 -3.87
C THR A 371 -1.69 2.79 -3.67
N LEU A 372 -2.23 1.63 -3.28
CA LEU A 372 -1.44 0.44 -2.95
C LEU A 372 -0.84 -0.20 -4.21
N ASN A 373 0.37 -0.76 -4.07
CA ASN A 373 1.05 -1.48 -5.14
C ASN A 373 1.05 -3.00 -4.94
N ASN A 374 1.00 -3.74 -6.05
CA ASN A 374 1.15 -5.19 -6.08
C ASN A 374 2.63 -5.59 -5.98
N PRO A 375 3.00 -6.66 -5.22
CA PRO A 375 2.12 -7.61 -4.52
C PRO A 375 1.82 -7.27 -3.05
N ALA A 376 2.17 -6.07 -2.56
CA ALA A 376 2.02 -5.73 -1.14
C ALA A 376 0.55 -5.63 -0.68
N ASP A 377 -0.36 -5.46 -1.62
CA ASP A 377 -1.81 -5.46 -1.47
C ASP A 377 -2.44 -6.86 -1.31
N GLN A 378 -1.72 -7.94 -1.63
CA GLN A 378 -2.18 -9.33 -1.50
C GLN A 378 -2.32 -9.75 -0.01
N MET A 379 -3.31 -10.58 0.31
CA MET A 379 -3.63 -10.98 1.69
C MET A 379 -2.52 -11.82 2.34
N ASP A 380 -1.84 -12.67 1.58
CA ASP A 380 -0.79 -13.59 2.04
C ASP A 380 0.59 -12.93 2.12
N VAL A 381 0.77 -11.79 1.46
CA VAL A 381 1.98 -10.95 1.53
C VAL A 381 1.94 -10.07 2.77
N LEU A 382 3.10 -9.85 3.41
CA LEU A 382 3.26 -8.85 4.45
C LEU A 382 3.59 -7.49 3.81
N GLY A 383 2.57 -6.65 3.68
CA GLY A 383 2.66 -5.30 3.12
C GLY A 383 3.09 -4.28 4.17
N VAL A 384 4.18 -3.56 3.89
CA VAL A 384 4.83 -2.67 4.88
C VAL A 384 4.73 -1.21 4.46
N GLY A 385 4.07 -0.40 5.29
CA GLY A 385 4.03 1.06 5.15
C GLY A 385 5.13 1.78 5.91
N GLY A 386 5.20 3.11 5.73
CA GLY A 386 6.28 3.94 6.25
C GLY A 386 5.81 5.01 7.23
N VAL A 387 6.60 5.24 8.29
CA VAL A 387 6.47 6.42 9.17
C VAL A 387 7.71 7.32 9.12
N ASP A 388 7.49 8.59 9.44
CA ASP A 388 8.55 9.55 9.64
C ASP A 388 9.23 9.39 11.01
N ALA A 389 10.28 10.17 11.27
CA ALA A 389 11.00 10.12 12.54
C ALA A 389 10.12 10.42 13.76
N THR A 390 9.01 11.14 13.60
CA THR A 390 8.09 11.46 14.70
C THR A 390 7.05 10.37 14.95
N GLY A 391 7.05 9.29 14.15
CA GLY A 391 6.05 8.23 14.23
C GLY A 391 4.73 8.58 13.54
N ARG A 392 4.71 9.62 12.69
CA ARG A 392 3.56 9.95 11.84
C ARG A 392 3.71 9.23 10.51
N ILE A 393 2.59 8.85 9.89
CA ILE A 393 2.61 8.23 8.55
C ILE A 393 3.42 9.09 7.59
N ALA A 394 4.40 8.48 6.92
CA ALA A 394 5.22 9.16 5.95
C ALA A 394 4.33 9.64 4.80
N ARG A 395 4.49 10.89 4.36
CA ARG A 395 3.57 11.52 3.39
C ARG A 395 3.47 10.73 2.08
N PHE A 396 4.58 10.14 1.63
CA PHE A 396 4.65 9.30 0.44
C PHE A 396 4.08 7.90 0.65
N SER A 397 3.91 7.41 1.88
CA SER A 397 3.47 6.03 2.10
C SER A 397 2.08 5.85 1.47
N SER A 398 1.98 4.91 0.53
CA SER A 398 0.70 4.51 -0.05
C SER A 398 -0.28 4.01 1.00
N ARG A 399 -1.57 4.16 0.72
CA ARG A 399 -2.66 3.96 1.67
C ARG A 399 -3.73 3.09 1.04
N GLY A 400 -4.30 2.21 1.85
CA GLY A 400 -5.43 1.39 1.44
C GLY A 400 -6.69 2.21 1.21
N MET A 401 -7.83 1.57 0.97
CA MET A 401 -8.04 0.12 0.81
C MET A 401 -7.47 -0.45 -0.50
N THR A 402 -7.45 -1.78 -0.63
CA THR A 402 -7.10 -2.45 -1.90
C THR A 402 -8.18 -2.18 -2.96
N THR A 403 -7.80 -1.53 -4.06
CA THR A 403 -8.72 -1.11 -5.14
C THR A 403 -9.36 -2.30 -5.86
N TRP A 404 -8.61 -3.39 -6.05
CA TRP A 404 -9.11 -4.59 -6.72
C TRP A 404 -10.28 -5.28 -6.00
N ALA A 405 -10.51 -5.00 -4.71
CA ALA A 405 -11.58 -5.60 -3.91
C ALA A 405 -12.75 -4.62 -3.64
N ILE A 406 -12.70 -3.38 -4.15
CA ILE A 406 -13.77 -2.37 -4.00
C ILE A 406 -15.11 -2.84 -4.61
N PRO A 407 -15.18 -3.53 -5.76
CA PRO A 407 -16.46 -4.01 -6.28
C PRO A 407 -17.22 -4.96 -5.34
N PHE A 408 -16.51 -5.58 -4.38
CA PHE A 408 -17.07 -6.52 -3.42
C PHE A 408 -17.22 -5.92 -2.00
N GLY A 409 -17.06 -4.59 -1.84
CA GLY A 409 -17.17 -3.89 -0.57
C GLY A 409 -16.11 -2.79 -0.40
N TYR A 410 -15.61 -2.59 0.82
CA TYR A 410 -14.67 -1.51 1.15
C TYR A 410 -13.19 -1.93 1.04
N GLY A 411 -12.88 -2.88 0.14
CA GLY A 411 -11.54 -3.45 -0.04
C GLY A 411 -10.97 -4.14 1.22
N GLN A 412 -9.72 -4.61 1.16
CA GLN A 412 -9.00 -5.21 2.29
C GLN A 412 -8.12 -4.18 3.01
N VAL A 413 -7.89 -4.41 4.31
CA VAL A 413 -7.04 -3.55 5.15
C VAL A 413 -5.57 -3.77 4.82
N LYS A 414 -4.91 -2.71 4.36
CA LYS A 414 -3.48 -2.63 4.08
C LYS A 414 -2.98 -1.20 4.33
N PRO A 415 -1.72 -0.99 4.75
CA PRO A 415 -0.67 -2.01 4.99
C PRO A 415 -0.98 -2.91 6.21
N ASP A 416 -0.23 -4.01 6.38
CA ASP A 416 -0.37 -4.85 7.58
C ASP A 416 0.24 -4.17 8.82
N VAL A 417 1.42 -3.56 8.65
CA VAL A 417 2.18 -2.84 9.68
C VAL A 417 2.96 -1.68 9.07
N VAL A 418 3.43 -0.75 9.91
CA VAL A 418 4.31 0.35 9.49
C VAL A 418 5.63 0.35 10.26
N THR A 419 6.68 0.89 9.65
CA THR A 419 7.99 1.13 10.31
C THR A 419 8.69 2.37 9.77
N PHE A 420 9.80 2.76 10.38
CA PHE A 420 10.52 3.98 10.01
C PHE A 420 11.08 3.91 8.59
N SER A 421 10.74 4.90 7.76
CA SER A 421 11.02 4.88 6.32
C SER A 421 11.65 6.17 5.77
N THR A 422 11.89 7.17 6.64
CA THR A 422 12.41 8.49 6.23
C THR A 422 13.84 8.70 6.75
N GLY A 423 14.77 9.02 5.86
CA GLY A 423 16.15 9.32 6.25
C GLY A 423 16.89 8.13 6.88
N VAL A 424 16.60 6.90 6.44
CA VAL A 424 17.32 5.70 6.90
C VAL A 424 18.68 5.63 6.23
N ILE A 425 19.69 5.25 6.99
CA ILE A 425 21.09 5.16 6.57
C ILE A 425 21.47 3.68 6.47
N SER A 426 22.08 3.30 5.34
CA SER A 426 22.57 1.94 5.09
C SER A 426 23.72 1.94 4.05
N SER A 427 24.24 0.76 3.73
CA SER A 427 25.35 0.50 2.82
C SER A 427 25.15 1.09 1.42
N ALA A 428 26.22 1.66 0.86
CA ALA A 428 26.36 2.03 -0.55
C ALA A 428 27.39 1.12 -1.23
N ILE A 429 27.37 1.04 -2.57
CA ILE A 429 28.27 0.16 -3.36
C ILE A 429 29.75 0.44 -3.06
N ASP A 430 30.11 1.70 -2.83
CA ASP A 430 31.48 2.15 -2.61
C ASP A 430 32.02 1.85 -1.19
N GLY A 431 31.29 1.04 -0.40
CA GLY A 431 31.62 0.74 0.98
C GLY A 431 31.31 1.86 1.97
N LYS A 432 30.75 3.00 1.52
CA LYS A 432 30.28 4.06 2.41
C LYS A 432 28.82 3.85 2.82
N CYS A 433 28.27 4.83 3.55
CA CYS A 433 26.86 4.92 3.87
C CYS A 433 26.15 5.88 2.91
N ARG A 434 24.88 5.58 2.58
CA ARG A 434 23.94 6.49 1.92
C ARG A 434 22.64 6.58 2.71
N THR A 435 21.87 7.64 2.46
CA THR A 435 20.56 7.87 3.09
C THR A 435 19.45 7.76 2.05
N LEU A 436 18.41 6.98 2.33
CA LEU A 436 17.22 6.84 1.49
C LEU A 436 15.93 7.07 2.29
N SER A 437 14.87 7.46 1.58
CA SER A 437 13.50 7.47 2.10
C SER A 437 12.57 6.76 1.12
N GLY A 438 11.63 5.97 1.62
CA GLY A 438 10.66 5.22 0.82
C GLY A 438 10.16 3.98 1.56
N THR A 439 9.02 3.43 1.16
CA THR A 439 8.52 2.15 1.70
C THR A 439 9.40 0.97 1.29
N SER A 440 10.18 1.10 0.21
CA SER A 440 11.27 0.18 -0.18
C SER A 440 12.39 0.07 0.85
N VAL A 441 12.46 1.01 1.79
CA VAL A 441 13.34 1.01 2.98
C VAL A 441 12.62 0.41 4.19
N ALA A 442 11.31 0.58 4.29
CA ALA A 442 10.51 0.03 5.38
C ALA A 442 10.44 -1.51 5.31
N SER A 443 10.25 -2.07 4.10
CA SER A 443 10.21 -3.52 3.90
C SER A 443 11.46 -4.25 4.40
N PRO A 444 12.71 -3.86 4.12
CA PRO A 444 13.88 -4.56 4.65
C PRO A 444 14.09 -4.38 6.15
N VAL A 445 13.61 -3.28 6.74
CA VAL A 445 13.60 -3.14 8.22
C VAL A 445 12.71 -4.24 8.82
N VAL A 446 11.52 -4.47 8.24
CA VAL A 446 10.62 -5.53 8.67
C VAL A 446 11.15 -6.92 8.34
N THR A 447 11.78 -7.12 7.17
CA THR A 447 12.44 -8.40 6.84
C THR A 447 13.51 -8.76 7.87
N GLY A 448 14.35 -7.78 8.28
CA GLY A 448 15.33 -7.99 9.33
C GLY A 448 14.69 -8.33 10.68
N ALA A 449 13.60 -7.66 11.04
CA ALA A 449 12.80 -8.01 12.22
C ALA A 449 12.24 -9.43 12.14
N VAL A 450 11.64 -9.82 11.00
CA VAL A 450 11.14 -11.17 10.73
C VAL A 450 12.23 -12.21 10.90
N ALA A 451 13.44 -11.96 10.39
CA ALA A 451 14.55 -12.90 10.55
C ALA A 451 14.91 -13.13 12.02
N LEU A 452 14.84 -12.10 12.87
CA LEU A 452 15.03 -12.27 14.33
C LEU A 452 13.88 -13.06 14.97
N LEU A 453 12.63 -12.86 14.53
CA LEU A 453 11.48 -13.63 15.03
C LEU A 453 11.59 -15.12 14.68
N ILE A 454 12.01 -15.43 13.46
CA ILE A 454 12.18 -16.80 12.98
C ILE A 454 13.35 -17.48 13.74
N ASP A 455 14.48 -16.81 13.91
CA ASP A 455 15.61 -17.33 14.72
C ASP A 455 15.14 -17.68 16.14
N ALA A 456 14.40 -16.78 16.78
CA ALA A 456 13.85 -17.03 18.11
C ALA A 456 12.91 -18.25 18.18
N ALA A 457 12.06 -18.43 17.17
CA ALA A 457 11.18 -19.60 17.07
C ALA A 457 11.98 -20.89 16.83
N LEU A 458 13.02 -20.85 15.99
CA LEU A 458 13.92 -21.99 15.74
C LEU A 458 14.66 -22.40 17.02
N GLN A 459 15.21 -21.44 17.77
CA GLN A 459 15.87 -21.70 19.05
C GLN A 459 14.90 -22.32 20.07
N GLN A 460 13.66 -21.81 20.13
CA GLN A 460 12.63 -22.35 21.00
C GLN A 460 12.25 -23.80 20.62
N ASN A 461 12.06 -24.07 19.32
CA ASN A 461 11.75 -25.41 18.83
C ASN A 461 12.89 -26.40 19.11
N ALA A 462 14.15 -25.96 18.96
CA ALA A 462 15.31 -26.77 19.33
C ALA A 462 15.36 -27.06 20.85
N ALA A 463 15.02 -26.08 21.70
CA ALA A 463 14.95 -26.28 23.15
C ALA A 463 13.85 -27.27 23.56
N LEU A 464 12.67 -27.18 22.93
CA LEU A 464 11.56 -28.12 23.13
C LEU A 464 11.92 -29.55 22.72
N ALA A 465 12.62 -29.72 21.59
CA ALA A 465 13.07 -31.04 21.14
C ALA A 465 14.04 -31.71 22.13
N ASN A 466 14.85 -30.92 22.85
CA ASN A 466 15.86 -31.44 23.78
C ASN A 466 15.32 -31.76 25.18
N THR A 467 14.12 -31.30 25.56
CA THR A 467 13.59 -31.43 26.93
C THR A 467 12.78 -32.71 27.16
N GLU A 468 12.30 -33.39 26.12
CA GLU A 468 11.37 -34.54 26.26
C GLU A 468 11.76 -35.76 25.41
N ALA A 469 13.05 -36.12 25.36
CA ALA A 469 13.53 -37.35 24.70
C ALA A 469 13.08 -38.67 25.38
N GLY A 470 12.00 -38.67 26.18
CA GLY A 470 11.51 -39.83 26.95
C GLY A 470 9.99 -39.83 27.25
N SER A 471 9.19 -39.01 26.57
CA SER A 471 7.72 -38.94 26.69
C SER A 471 7.07 -39.39 25.37
N ASP A 472 6.00 -40.20 25.43
CA ASP A 472 5.24 -40.68 24.25
C ASP A 472 4.51 -39.55 23.49
N HIS A 473 4.52 -38.32 23.99
CA HIS A 473 3.89 -37.16 23.33
C HIS A 473 4.97 -36.19 22.82
N ARG A 474 5.11 -36.08 21.48
CA ARG A 474 5.98 -35.06 20.89
C ARG A 474 5.43 -33.66 21.19
N PRO A 475 6.25 -32.72 21.70
CA PRO A 475 5.79 -31.36 21.98
C PRO A 475 5.42 -30.65 20.68
N VAL A 476 4.26 -29.98 20.68
CA VAL A 476 3.82 -29.13 19.57
C VAL A 476 4.83 -27.98 19.40
N GLN A 477 5.34 -27.80 18.18
CA GLN A 477 6.33 -26.77 17.88
C GLN A 477 5.68 -25.40 17.72
N VAL A 478 6.46 -24.33 17.92
CA VAL A 478 6.10 -22.98 17.50
C VAL A 478 6.00 -22.97 15.96
N PRO A 479 4.85 -22.57 15.38
CA PRO A 479 4.67 -22.54 13.93
C PRO A 479 5.60 -21.49 13.31
N ILE A 480 6.25 -21.85 12.20
CA ILE A 480 7.08 -20.95 11.38
C ILE A 480 6.56 -21.02 9.95
N ASN A 481 5.62 -20.14 9.62
CA ASN A 481 4.97 -20.04 8.33
C ASN A 481 4.49 -18.58 8.10
N PRO A 482 4.03 -18.21 6.88
CA PRO A 482 3.63 -16.84 6.58
C PRO A 482 2.58 -16.29 7.55
N ALA A 483 1.55 -17.07 7.88
CA ALA A 483 0.50 -16.63 8.79
C ALA A 483 1.00 -16.41 10.24
N SER A 484 1.76 -17.33 10.82
CA SER A 484 2.27 -17.21 12.21
C SER A 484 3.17 -15.99 12.40
N VAL A 485 4.05 -15.70 11.43
CA VAL A 485 4.91 -14.52 11.48
C VAL A 485 4.08 -13.23 11.35
N LYS A 486 3.09 -13.19 10.44
CA LYS A 486 2.15 -12.08 10.33
C LYS A 486 1.36 -11.88 11.64
N GLN A 487 0.85 -12.95 12.22
CA GLN A 487 0.14 -12.94 13.51
C GLN A 487 0.99 -12.33 14.62
N ALA A 488 2.26 -12.73 14.74
CA ALA A 488 3.17 -12.22 15.75
C ALA A 488 3.42 -10.71 15.61
N LEU A 489 3.65 -10.24 14.37
CA LEU A 489 3.88 -8.82 14.09
C LEU A 489 2.64 -7.97 14.31
N ILE A 490 1.48 -8.43 13.84
CA ILE A 490 0.20 -7.70 13.98
C ILE A 490 -0.20 -7.62 15.46
N ALA A 491 -0.10 -8.72 16.21
CA ALA A 491 -0.41 -8.72 17.64
C ALA A 491 0.59 -7.91 18.47
N GLY A 492 1.86 -7.86 18.05
CA GLY A 492 2.91 -7.10 18.71
C GLY A 492 2.86 -5.60 18.42
N ALA A 493 2.35 -5.18 17.26
CA ALA A 493 2.38 -3.80 16.79
C ALA A 493 1.73 -2.81 17.78
N THR A 494 2.27 -1.60 17.82
CA THR A 494 1.77 -0.51 18.66
C THR A 494 1.12 0.55 17.80
N ARG A 495 -0.16 0.85 18.05
CA ARG A 495 -0.88 1.92 17.34
C ARG A 495 -0.16 3.25 17.45
N LEU A 496 -0.12 4.00 16.36
CA LEU A 496 0.57 5.29 16.28
C LEU A 496 0.05 6.30 17.32
N SER A 497 -1.24 6.25 17.65
CA SER A 497 -1.85 7.04 18.72
C SER A 497 -1.26 6.78 20.12
N GLN A 498 -0.63 5.62 20.32
CA GLN A 498 0.02 5.19 21.57
C GLN A 498 1.55 5.28 21.50
N VAL A 499 2.13 5.47 20.31
CA VAL A 499 3.58 5.54 20.13
C VAL A 499 4.13 6.81 20.76
N ARG A 500 5.14 6.66 21.62
CA ARG A 500 5.90 7.78 22.18
C ARG A 500 7.31 7.80 21.61
N VAL A 501 7.52 8.55 20.53
CA VAL A 501 8.86 8.69 19.95
C VAL A 501 9.65 9.77 20.73
N PHE A 502 10.88 9.43 21.14
CA PHE A 502 11.87 10.32 21.78
C PHE A 502 11.64 10.72 23.25
N GLY A 503 10.86 9.96 24.03
CA GLY A 503 10.73 10.22 25.47
C GLY A 503 10.02 11.53 25.81
N THR A 504 9.22 12.05 24.87
CA THR A 504 8.28 13.12 25.14
C THR A 504 7.28 12.64 26.20
N LYS A 505 7.36 13.22 27.42
CA LYS A 505 6.47 12.90 28.54
C LYS A 505 5.02 13.36 28.34
N PHE A 506 4.76 14.09 27.26
CA PHE A 506 3.43 14.60 26.93
C PHE A 506 2.86 13.81 25.75
N PRO A 507 1.59 13.36 25.80
CA PRO A 507 0.86 13.15 24.56
C PRO A 507 0.77 14.53 23.90
N ARG A 508 1.38 14.71 22.74
CA ARG A 508 1.16 15.86 21.86
C ARG A 508 1.58 17.23 22.40
N TRP A 509 1.66 18.19 21.48
CA TRP A 509 1.66 19.61 21.80
C TRP A 509 0.24 19.99 22.27
N PRO A 510 0.08 20.79 23.33
CA PRO A 510 -1.23 21.25 23.80
C PRO A 510 -2.05 22.04 22.76
N ASP A 511 -1.38 22.54 21.70
CA ASP A 511 -1.96 23.43 20.68
C ASP A 511 -1.93 22.82 19.25
N ASP A 512 -1.68 21.51 19.10
CA ASP A 512 -1.88 20.79 17.83
C ASP A 512 -3.32 20.25 17.80
N GLU A 513 -4.22 20.93 17.08
CA GLU A 513 -5.54 20.41 16.70
C GLU A 513 -5.43 19.11 15.86
N ASP A 514 -4.24 18.81 15.33
CA ASP A 514 -3.92 17.57 14.61
C ASP A 514 -3.57 16.44 15.60
N MET A 515 -4.62 15.90 16.23
CA MET A 515 -4.59 14.53 16.76
C MET A 515 -4.06 13.58 15.68
N ASP A 516 -3.18 12.62 16.00
CA ASP A 516 -2.78 11.59 15.02
C ASP A 516 -4.04 10.93 14.44
N THR A 517 -4.34 11.27 13.18
CA THR A 517 -5.57 10.95 12.46
C THR A 517 -5.45 9.65 11.65
N SER A 518 -4.41 8.84 11.89
CA SER A 518 -4.09 7.70 11.03
C SER A 518 -5.11 6.57 11.19
N SER A 519 -5.76 6.18 10.09
CA SER A 519 -6.71 5.05 10.06
C SER A 519 -5.99 3.71 9.97
N MET A 520 -6.71 2.59 10.12
CA MET A 520 -6.16 1.25 9.86
C MET A 520 -5.69 1.07 8.41
N PHE A 521 -6.24 1.82 7.45
CA PHE A 521 -5.81 1.80 6.04
C PHE A 521 -4.53 2.62 5.77
N GLU A 522 -4.01 3.30 6.79
CA GLU A 522 -2.73 4.01 6.72
C GLU A 522 -1.67 3.30 7.56
N GLN A 523 -2.04 2.87 8.78
CA GLN A 523 -1.08 2.31 9.75
C GLN A 523 -1.15 0.78 9.90
N GLY A 524 -2.18 0.12 9.35
CA GLY A 524 -2.46 -1.29 9.64
C GLY A 524 -2.70 -1.56 11.12
N ALA A 525 -2.01 -2.56 11.66
CA ALA A 525 -1.98 -2.83 13.09
C ALA A 525 -1.19 -1.78 13.90
N GLY A 526 -0.32 -1.01 13.24
CA GLY A 526 0.50 0.05 13.84
C GLY A 526 1.99 -0.11 13.59
N LEU A 527 2.78 0.63 14.37
CA LEU A 527 4.24 0.59 14.33
C LEU A 527 4.75 -0.76 14.86
N VAL A 528 5.66 -1.38 14.13
CA VAL A 528 6.33 -2.63 14.57
C VAL A 528 6.97 -2.43 15.95
N ASP A 529 6.59 -3.28 16.90
CA ASP A 529 7.24 -3.41 18.22
C ASP A 529 7.94 -4.77 18.25
N LEU A 530 9.25 -4.74 18.00
CA LEU A 530 10.03 -5.94 17.79
C LEU A 530 10.11 -6.82 19.05
N VAL A 531 10.18 -6.20 20.24
CA VAL A 531 10.27 -6.92 21.51
C VAL A 531 8.95 -7.63 21.83
N LYS A 532 7.80 -6.95 21.69
CA LYS A 532 6.50 -7.60 21.88
C LYS A 532 6.26 -8.72 20.85
N SER A 533 6.65 -8.49 19.60
CA SER A 533 6.51 -9.49 18.53
C SER A 533 7.36 -10.74 18.82
N LEU A 534 8.60 -10.56 19.31
CA LEU A 534 9.50 -11.66 19.70
C LEU A 534 8.90 -12.52 20.83
N LEU A 535 8.47 -11.86 21.91
CA LEU A 535 7.86 -12.54 23.07
C LEU A 535 6.59 -13.31 22.70
N THR A 536 5.84 -12.77 21.73
CA THR A 536 4.65 -13.40 21.17
C THR A 536 5.02 -14.63 20.34
N MET A 537 5.97 -14.48 19.41
CA MET A 537 6.41 -15.56 18.52
C MET A 537 6.97 -16.76 19.29
N GLN A 538 7.86 -16.54 20.26
CA GLN A 538 8.48 -17.62 21.05
C GLN A 538 7.49 -18.49 21.83
N ARG A 539 6.27 -18.01 22.05
CA ARG A 539 5.26 -18.74 22.83
C ARG A 539 4.06 -19.13 21.99
N MET A 540 4.06 -18.84 20.70
CA MET A 540 2.88 -19.02 19.84
C MET A 540 2.56 -20.50 19.64
N LYS A 541 1.27 -20.85 19.76
CA LYS A 541 0.72 -22.13 19.31
C LYS A 541 0.17 -22.01 17.88
N PRO A 542 0.11 -23.11 17.10
CA PRO A 542 -0.66 -23.13 15.85
C PRO A 542 -2.10 -22.66 16.11
N GLN A 543 -2.55 -21.65 15.38
CA GLN A 543 -3.79 -20.95 15.70
C GLN A 543 -4.35 -20.15 14.51
N VAL A 544 -5.53 -19.58 14.72
CA VAL A 544 -6.20 -18.65 13.83
C VAL A 544 -6.40 -17.32 14.54
N SER A 545 -6.35 -16.23 13.78
CA SER A 545 -6.63 -14.88 14.27
C SER A 545 -7.31 -14.03 13.21
N LEU A 546 -7.94 -12.94 13.64
CA LEU A 546 -8.63 -12.00 12.76
C LEU A 546 -7.87 -10.66 12.66
N SER A 547 -7.84 -10.08 11.46
CA SER A 547 -7.30 -8.74 11.21
C SER A 547 -8.26 -7.92 10.34
N PRO A 548 -8.87 -6.83 10.85
CA PRO A 548 -8.80 -6.35 12.23
C PRO A 548 -9.41 -7.36 13.23
N SER A 549 -8.97 -7.29 14.48
CA SER A 549 -9.36 -8.24 15.54
C SER A 549 -10.69 -7.93 16.22
N TYR A 550 -11.27 -6.76 15.93
CA TYR A 550 -12.58 -6.31 16.38
C TYR A 550 -13.11 -5.22 15.45
N LEU A 551 -14.41 -4.96 15.50
CA LEU A 551 -15.10 -3.93 14.72
C LEU A 551 -15.77 -2.92 15.66
N ASP A 552 -15.08 -1.84 16.00
CA ASP A 552 -15.62 -0.72 16.78
C ASP A 552 -15.81 0.52 15.91
N LEU A 553 -17.01 0.68 15.37
CA LEU A 553 -17.39 1.80 14.51
C LEU A 553 -17.57 3.10 15.31
N THR A 554 -17.27 3.11 16.61
CA THR A 554 -17.23 4.33 17.42
C THR A 554 -15.81 4.87 17.58
N GLU A 555 -14.79 4.10 17.18
CA GLU A 555 -13.39 4.48 17.30
C GLU A 555 -12.88 5.24 16.06
N CYS A 556 -13.05 6.56 16.03
CA CYS A 556 -12.39 7.42 15.05
C CYS A 556 -11.06 7.97 15.58
N PRO A 557 -10.00 8.05 14.76
CA PRO A 557 -9.94 7.80 13.31
C PRO A 557 -9.61 6.35 12.91
N TYR A 558 -9.31 5.47 13.86
CA TYR A 558 -8.72 4.15 13.56
C TYR A 558 -9.63 3.31 12.66
N MET A 559 -10.95 3.33 12.92
CA MET A 559 -11.97 2.61 12.14
C MET A 559 -12.53 3.39 10.95
N TRP A 560 -11.90 4.49 10.53
CA TRP A 560 -12.31 5.21 9.32
C TRP A 560 -12.21 4.28 8.09
N PRO A 561 -13.19 4.28 7.16
CA PRO A 561 -14.35 5.17 7.09
C PRO A 561 -15.58 4.71 7.89
N TYR A 562 -15.59 3.50 8.43
CA TYR A 562 -16.77 2.93 9.10
C TYR A 562 -17.23 3.72 10.33
N CYS A 563 -16.32 4.46 10.97
CA CYS A 563 -16.65 5.28 12.13
C CYS A 563 -17.14 6.70 11.81
N SER A 564 -16.98 7.20 10.56
CA SER A 564 -17.29 8.60 10.23
C SER A 564 -18.78 8.89 10.02
N GLN A 565 -19.61 7.85 10.04
CA GLN A 565 -21.06 7.97 9.91
C GLN A 565 -21.74 6.96 10.85
N PRO A 566 -22.72 7.39 11.67
CA PRO A 566 -23.52 6.45 12.45
C PRO A 566 -24.51 5.71 11.56
N MET A 567 -24.91 4.53 12.02
CA MET A 567 -25.88 3.68 11.35
C MET A 567 -27.32 4.09 11.66
N TYR A 568 -28.27 3.70 10.81
CA TYR A 568 -29.69 3.93 11.05
C TYR A 568 -30.55 2.92 10.28
N HIS A 569 -31.82 2.80 10.68
CA HIS A 569 -32.76 1.89 10.03
C HIS A 569 -33.09 2.33 8.60
N GLY A 570 -33.04 1.40 7.65
CA GLY A 570 -33.35 1.62 6.23
C GLY A 570 -32.13 1.96 5.36
N MET A 571 -30.92 1.93 5.92
CA MET A 571 -29.66 2.07 5.17
C MET A 571 -29.27 0.79 4.41
N GLN A 572 -28.48 0.92 3.35
CA GLN A 572 -27.65 -0.12 2.75
C GLN A 572 -26.69 -0.72 3.77
N ALA A 573 -26.46 -2.02 3.64
CA ALA A 573 -25.48 -2.69 4.46
C ALA A 573 -24.07 -2.18 4.14
N ILE A 574 -23.31 -1.84 5.19
CA ILE A 574 -21.88 -1.62 5.05
C ILE A 574 -21.16 -2.98 5.03
N VAL A 575 -20.13 -3.10 4.20
CA VAL A 575 -19.35 -4.34 4.08
C VAL A 575 -17.96 -4.10 4.65
N ILE A 576 -17.61 -4.85 5.70
CA ILE A 576 -16.30 -4.78 6.35
C ILE A 576 -15.56 -6.09 6.13
N ASN A 577 -14.45 -6.04 5.41
CA ASN A 577 -13.64 -7.23 5.16
C ASN A 577 -12.65 -7.47 6.30
N VAL A 578 -12.68 -8.68 6.85
CA VAL A 578 -11.78 -9.15 7.89
C VAL A 578 -10.91 -10.27 7.31
N THR A 579 -9.59 -10.11 7.39
CA THR A 579 -8.65 -11.15 7.00
C THR A 579 -8.58 -12.22 8.09
N VAL A 580 -8.74 -13.48 7.71
CA VAL A 580 -8.59 -14.65 8.58
C VAL A 580 -7.19 -15.21 8.34
N LEU A 581 -6.32 -15.16 9.35
CA LEU A 581 -4.96 -15.68 9.30
C LEU A 581 -4.92 -17.04 10.00
N ASN A 582 -4.56 -18.10 9.29
CA ASN A 582 -4.49 -19.47 9.79
C ASN A 582 -3.04 -19.98 9.79
N SER A 583 -2.45 -20.17 10.97
CA SER A 583 -1.10 -20.75 11.11
C SER A 583 -1.11 -22.24 11.43
N MET A 584 -2.28 -22.88 11.48
CA MET A 584 -2.40 -24.32 11.78
C MET A 584 -1.91 -25.21 10.64
N ASP A 585 -2.34 -24.93 9.40
CA ASP A 585 -1.89 -25.61 8.18
C ASP A 585 -2.11 -24.67 6.96
N VAL A 586 -1.50 -24.99 5.81
CA VAL A 586 -1.59 -24.25 4.54
C VAL A 586 -3.05 -24.10 4.10
N VAL A 587 -3.86 -25.12 4.39
CA VAL A 587 -5.29 -25.16 4.08
C VAL A 587 -6.10 -25.13 5.37
N GLY A 588 -7.14 -24.29 5.39
CA GLY A 588 -8.16 -24.31 6.42
C GLY A 588 -9.57 -24.14 5.86
N TRP A 589 -10.57 -24.40 6.69
CA TRP A 589 -11.99 -24.25 6.34
C TRP A 589 -12.73 -23.51 7.43
N ILE A 590 -13.56 -22.55 7.03
CA ILE A 590 -14.51 -21.91 7.95
C ILE A 590 -15.72 -22.83 8.07
N LYS A 591 -15.95 -23.41 9.26
CA LYS A 591 -17.12 -24.23 9.52
C LYS A 591 -18.36 -23.36 9.64
N GLN A 592 -19.41 -23.77 8.94
CA GLN A 592 -20.74 -23.19 9.08
C GLN A 592 -21.53 -23.93 10.16
N PRO A 593 -22.50 -23.26 10.81
CA PRO A 593 -22.88 -21.86 10.62
C PRO A 593 -22.00 -20.87 11.41
N ILE A 594 -21.76 -19.68 10.84
CA ILE A 594 -21.22 -18.52 11.56
C ILE A 594 -22.35 -17.90 12.38
N ILE A 595 -22.12 -17.65 13.67
CA ILE A 595 -23.17 -17.26 14.62
C ILE A 595 -22.98 -15.81 15.05
N TYR A 596 -24.04 -15.01 14.94
CA TYR A 596 -24.12 -13.69 15.56
C TYR A 596 -24.79 -13.79 16.94
N ARG A 597 -24.12 -13.28 17.97
CA ARG A 597 -24.58 -13.26 19.37
C ARG A 597 -24.81 -11.81 19.81
N PRO A 598 -26.03 -11.27 19.66
CA PRO A 598 -26.35 -9.93 20.11
C PRO A 598 -26.36 -9.83 21.64
N PHE A 599 -25.79 -8.75 22.19
CA PHE A 599 -25.97 -8.40 23.60
C PHE A 599 -27.29 -7.64 23.76
N THR A 600 -28.36 -8.34 24.18
CA THR A 600 -29.72 -7.77 24.26
C THR A 600 -29.81 -6.55 25.18
N GLN A 601 -29.12 -6.59 26.32
CA GLN A 601 -29.03 -5.45 27.25
C GLN A 601 -28.24 -4.24 26.72
N ARG A 602 -27.50 -4.42 25.62
CA ARG A 602 -26.73 -3.38 24.93
C ARG A 602 -27.18 -3.19 23.49
N ASN A 603 -28.48 -3.39 23.24
CA ASN A 603 -29.13 -3.14 21.95
C ASN A 603 -28.56 -3.93 20.76
N GLY A 604 -27.81 -5.02 21.00
CA GLY A 604 -27.19 -5.81 19.93
C GLY A 604 -28.19 -6.41 18.94
N HIS A 605 -29.41 -6.69 19.41
CA HIS A 605 -30.52 -7.21 18.58
C HIS A 605 -31.06 -6.18 17.58
N ARG A 606 -30.61 -4.92 17.66
CA ARG A 606 -30.91 -3.89 16.64
C ARG A 606 -29.96 -3.95 15.45
N LEU A 607 -28.84 -4.66 15.57
CA LEU A 607 -27.91 -4.86 14.45
C LEU A 607 -28.33 -6.10 13.68
N ARG A 608 -28.47 -5.94 12.37
CA ARG A 608 -28.56 -7.06 11.44
C ARG A 608 -27.17 -7.34 10.90
N VAL A 609 -26.66 -8.52 11.20
CA VAL A 609 -25.31 -8.96 10.80
C VAL A 609 -25.43 -10.16 9.88
N ARG A 610 -24.84 -10.07 8.69
CA ARG A 610 -24.80 -11.13 7.67
C ARG A 610 -23.37 -11.33 7.19
N PHE A 611 -23.08 -12.49 6.57
CA PHE A 611 -21.71 -12.88 6.26
C PHE A 611 -21.56 -13.35 4.82
N THR A 612 -20.47 -12.96 4.17
CA THR A 612 -19.86 -13.71 3.07
C THR A 612 -18.44 -14.06 3.46
N HIS A 613 -17.92 -15.21 3.03
CA HIS A 613 -16.61 -15.67 3.48
C HIS A 613 -15.96 -16.61 2.48
N SER A 614 -14.65 -16.77 2.58
CA SER A 614 -13.94 -17.86 1.90
C SER A 614 -14.33 -19.20 2.50
N GLU A 615 -14.79 -20.15 1.69
CA GLU A 615 -15.02 -21.53 2.13
C GLU A 615 -13.70 -22.21 2.53
N ARG A 616 -12.65 -21.94 1.76
CA ARG A 616 -11.30 -22.46 1.96
C ARG A 616 -10.31 -21.31 2.17
N LEU A 617 -9.53 -21.39 3.23
CA LEU A 617 -8.38 -20.54 3.50
C LEU A 617 -7.19 -21.13 2.75
N TRP A 618 -6.68 -20.42 1.74
CA TRP A 618 -5.52 -20.87 0.96
C TRP A 618 -4.86 -19.69 0.22
N PRO A 619 -3.51 -19.59 0.24
CA PRO A 619 -2.60 -20.27 1.16
C PRO A 619 -2.58 -19.55 2.52
N TRP A 620 -2.86 -20.26 3.62
CA TRP A 620 -2.86 -19.76 5.01
C TRP A 620 -3.87 -18.66 5.36
N VAL A 621 -4.43 -17.98 4.38
CA VAL A 621 -5.30 -16.80 4.59
C VAL A 621 -6.62 -16.96 3.86
N GLY A 622 -7.63 -16.26 4.36
CA GLY A 622 -8.90 -16.06 3.68
C GLY A 622 -9.61 -14.84 4.23
N TYR A 623 -10.90 -14.70 3.94
CA TYR A 623 -11.65 -13.52 4.33
C TYR A 623 -13.00 -13.87 4.96
N LEU A 624 -13.44 -12.99 5.85
CA LEU A 624 -14.79 -12.89 6.38
C LEU A 624 -15.28 -11.46 6.13
N ALA A 625 -16.24 -11.29 5.22
CA ALA A 625 -16.91 -10.03 4.98
C ALA A 625 -18.16 -9.94 5.84
N VAL A 626 -18.19 -8.95 6.73
CA VAL A 626 -19.30 -8.66 7.64
C VAL A 626 -20.19 -7.61 7.00
N HIS A 627 -21.42 -7.99 6.69
CA HIS A 627 -22.46 -7.10 6.17
C HIS A 627 -23.29 -6.61 7.35
N LEU A 628 -23.25 -5.31 7.61
CA LEU A 628 -23.86 -4.70 8.80
C LEU A 628 -24.92 -3.67 8.39
N ASP A 629 -26.15 -3.87 8.85
CA ASP A 629 -27.25 -2.91 8.75
C ASP A 629 -28.09 -2.90 10.05
N VAL A 630 -29.21 -2.17 10.06
CA VAL A 630 -30.06 -1.98 11.26
C VAL A 630 -31.41 -2.66 11.08
N GLU A 631 -31.68 -3.62 11.96
CA GLU A 631 -32.89 -4.45 11.98
C GLU A 631 -34.17 -3.62 12.24
N SER A 632 -35.26 -4.02 11.60
CA SER A 632 -36.60 -3.47 11.85
C SER A 632 -37.22 -4.12 13.08
N ASN A 633 -37.13 -3.49 14.25
CA ASN A 633 -37.77 -3.96 15.47
C ASN A 633 -39.04 -3.13 15.75
N ALA A 634 -40.12 -3.41 15.01
CA ALA A 634 -41.38 -2.66 15.15
C ALA A 634 -42.09 -2.91 16.50
N ASP A 635 -41.90 -4.10 17.07
CA ASP A 635 -42.59 -4.54 18.29
C ASP A 635 -41.94 -4.04 19.61
N GLU A 636 -40.83 -3.29 19.52
CA GLU A 636 -40.18 -2.71 20.69
C GLU A 636 -40.79 -1.35 21.07
N THR A 637 -40.73 -1.03 22.37
CA THR A 637 -41.21 0.26 22.91
C THR A 637 -40.62 1.48 22.20
N VAL A 638 -39.35 1.37 21.79
CA VAL A 638 -38.70 2.30 20.87
C VAL A 638 -38.22 1.50 19.65
N PRO A 639 -38.84 1.68 18.46
CA PRO A 639 -38.40 1.01 17.25
C PRO A 639 -37.06 1.55 16.76
N SER A 640 -36.31 0.75 16.00
CA SER A 640 -34.95 1.09 15.56
C SER A 640 -34.85 2.38 14.73
N ASN A 641 -35.93 2.77 14.05
CA ASN A 641 -35.99 4.03 13.29
C ASN A 641 -36.06 5.30 14.16
N ARG A 642 -36.41 5.18 15.45
CA ARG A 642 -36.43 6.27 16.43
C ARG A 642 -35.39 6.11 17.54
N PHE A 643 -34.61 5.04 17.48
CA PHE A 643 -33.61 4.71 18.49
C PHE A 643 -32.35 5.57 18.33
N SER A 644 -31.74 5.94 19.46
CA SER A 644 -30.41 6.54 19.49
C SER A 644 -29.59 5.88 20.59
N GLY A 645 -28.40 5.40 20.23
CA GLY A 645 -27.48 4.79 21.19
C GLY A 645 -26.52 3.82 20.53
N THR A 646 -25.73 3.14 21.35
CA THR A 646 -24.75 2.15 20.89
C THR A 646 -25.34 0.75 20.94
N ALA A 647 -25.07 -0.04 19.90
CA ALA A 647 -25.40 -1.44 19.81
C ALA A 647 -24.13 -2.30 19.79
N GLU A 648 -24.12 -3.40 20.54
CA GLU A 648 -22.97 -4.29 20.70
C GLU A 648 -23.34 -5.77 20.53
N GLY A 649 -22.43 -6.56 19.97
CA GLY A 649 -22.58 -8.01 19.85
C GLY A 649 -21.26 -8.71 19.54
N LEU A 650 -21.35 -10.03 19.38
CA LEU A 650 -20.20 -10.90 19.11
C LEU A 650 -20.49 -11.79 17.91
N ILE A 651 -19.57 -11.89 16.96
CA ILE A 651 -19.61 -12.92 15.92
C ILE A 651 -18.71 -14.05 16.36
N THR A 652 -19.17 -15.29 16.22
CA THR A 652 -18.32 -16.47 16.43
C THR A 652 -18.29 -17.36 15.22
N LEU A 653 -17.08 -17.77 14.85
CA LEU A 653 -16.82 -18.73 13.80
C LEU A 653 -15.82 -19.77 14.28
N THR A 654 -15.85 -20.95 13.66
CA THR A 654 -14.90 -22.03 13.91
C THR A 654 -14.09 -22.24 12.64
N VAL A 655 -12.76 -22.33 12.80
CA VAL A 655 -11.85 -22.66 11.70
C VAL A 655 -11.20 -23.99 12.01
N GLU A 656 -11.19 -24.87 11.01
CA GLU A 656 -10.54 -26.17 11.09
C GLU A 656 -9.42 -26.30 10.06
N SER A 657 -8.36 -27.00 10.45
CA SER A 657 -7.28 -27.45 9.57
C SER A 657 -6.91 -28.90 9.89
N SER A 658 -6.41 -29.61 8.90
CA SER A 658 -5.76 -30.91 9.15
C SER A 658 -4.37 -30.66 9.70
N ASP A 659 -3.97 -31.35 10.76
CA ASP A 659 -2.58 -31.40 11.19
C ASP A 659 -1.84 -32.43 10.35
N SER A 660 -0.95 -31.96 9.48
CA SER A 660 -0.13 -32.82 8.63
C SER A 660 0.84 -33.73 9.40
N SER A 661 1.17 -33.42 10.66
CA SER A 661 2.12 -34.19 11.47
C SER A 661 1.48 -35.32 12.29
N THR A 662 0.23 -35.14 12.74
CA THR A 662 -0.50 -36.12 13.56
C THR A 662 -1.69 -36.76 12.83
N GLY A 663 -2.12 -36.17 11.70
CA GLY A 663 -3.35 -36.54 11.01
C GLY A 663 -4.63 -36.12 11.74
N ALA A 664 -4.53 -35.43 12.87
CA ALA A 664 -5.67 -34.95 13.65
C ALA A 664 -6.25 -33.65 13.08
N THR A 665 -7.51 -33.34 13.39
CA THR A 665 -8.10 -32.05 13.02
C THR A 665 -7.84 -31.01 14.12
N LEU A 666 -7.16 -29.92 13.78
CA LEU A 666 -7.03 -28.75 14.63
C LEU A 666 -8.25 -27.87 14.41
N SER A 667 -8.90 -27.46 15.50
CA SER A 667 -10.10 -26.63 15.47
C SER A 667 -9.97 -25.48 16.46
N GLN A 668 -10.27 -24.26 16.02
CA GLN A 668 -10.28 -23.09 16.88
C GLN A 668 -11.55 -22.26 16.69
N ASN A 669 -12.18 -21.92 17.82
CA ASN A 669 -13.28 -20.97 17.87
C ASN A 669 -12.73 -19.55 17.99
N LEU A 670 -13.19 -18.66 17.12
CA LEU A 670 -12.84 -17.25 17.08
C LEU A 670 -14.03 -16.41 17.48
N THR A 671 -13.74 -15.24 18.05
CA THR A 671 -14.75 -14.27 18.49
C THR A 671 -14.39 -12.88 17.98
N LEU A 672 -15.27 -12.26 17.20
CA LEU A 672 -15.11 -10.91 16.67
C LEU A 672 -16.16 -9.98 17.30
N SER A 673 -15.71 -9.05 18.15
CA SER A 673 -16.59 -8.08 18.81
C SER A 673 -17.04 -7.01 17.82
N ILE A 674 -18.32 -6.64 17.85
CA ILE A 674 -18.87 -5.52 17.08
C ILE A 674 -19.45 -4.48 18.04
N ARG A 675 -19.17 -3.21 17.76
CA ARG A 675 -19.83 -2.04 18.33
C ARG A 675 -20.16 -1.04 17.23
N ALA A 676 -21.38 -0.54 17.20
CA ALA A 676 -21.80 0.51 16.27
C ALA A 676 -22.76 1.51 16.94
N ASN A 677 -22.68 2.77 16.52
CA ASN A 677 -23.65 3.79 16.91
C ASN A 677 -24.84 3.79 15.96
N ILE A 678 -26.04 3.74 16.53
CA ILE A 678 -27.31 3.85 15.82
C ILE A 678 -27.94 5.20 16.16
N VAL A 679 -28.43 5.90 15.13
CA VAL A 679 -29.20 7.14 15.26
C VAL A 679 -30.60 6.97 14.66
N PRO A 680 -31.56 7.85 14.99
CA PRO A 680 -32.86 7.85 14.34
C PRO A 680 -32.70 7.99 12.83
N THR A 681 -33.59 7.36 12.06
CA THR A 681 -33.55 7.43 10.59
C THR A 681 -33.52 8.89 10.15
N PRO A 682 -32.46 9.35 9.47
CA PRO A 682 -32.34 10.72 9.02
C PRO A 682 -33.45 11.08 8.05
N ASP A 683 -33.75 12.38 7.95
CA ASP A 683 -34.63 12.88 6.91
C ASP A 683 -34.16 12.41 5.54
N ARG A 684 -35.11 11.97 4.70
CA ARG A 684 -34.84 11.49 3.35
C ARG A 684 -33.97 12.45 2.53
N SER A 685 -34.20 13.76 2.65
CA SER A 685 -33.43 14.81 1.96
C SER A 685 -31.94 14.87 2.35
N ARG A 686 -31.58 14.27 3.49
CA ARG A 686 -30.19 14.16 3.96
C ARG A 686 -29.53 12.85 3.54
N ARG A 687 -30.24 11.92 2.91
CA ARG A 687 -29.75 10.60 2.53
C ARG A 687 -29.40 10.55 1.05
N ILE A 688 -28.12 10.37 0.76
CA ILE A 688 -27.55 10.34 -0.59
C ILE A 688 -27.07 8.91 -0.86
N LEU A 689 -27.50 8.35 -1.98
CA LEU A 689 -26.99 7.10 -2.50
C LEU A 689 -25.96 7.39 -3.58
N PHE A 690 -24.76 6.85 -3.47
CA PHE A 690 -23.69 6.93 -4.46
C PHE A 690 -23.63 5.63 -5.26
N ASP A 691 -23.61 5.74 -6.58
CA ASP A 691 -23.49 4.60 -7.47
C ASP A 691 -22.04 4.14 -7.60
N GLN A 692 -21.72 2.95 -7.07
CA GLN A 692 -20.41 2.33 -7.20
C GLN A 692 -20.42 1.13 -8.16
N PHE A 693 -21.60 0.56 -8.43
CA PHE A 693 -21.74 -0.66 -9.24
C PHE A 693 -21.34 -0.42 -10.70
N HIS A 694 -21.56 0.81 -11.17
CA HIS A 694 -21.22 1.25 -12.51
C HIS A 694 -19.84 1.92 -12.63
N SER A 695 -19.01 1.78 -11.59
CA SER A 695 -17.59 2.08 -11.70
C SER A 695 -16.80 0.83 -12.10
N LEU A 696 -15.84 0.96 -13.00
CA LEU A 696 -15.01 -0.18 -13.41
C LEU A 696 -14.09 -0.63 -12.28
N ARG A 697 -13.73 -1.93 -12.28
CA ARG A 697 -12.72 -2.45 -11.36
C ARG A 697 -11.35 -1.89 -11.73
N TYR A 698 -10.58 -1.44 -10.75
CA TYR A 698 -9.26 -0.90 -10.99
C TYR A 698 -8.13 -1.88 -10.58
N PRO A 699 -7.15 -2.12 -11.47
CA PRO A 699 -7.19 -1.92 -12.91
C PRO A 699 -7.90 -3.10 -13.61
N SER A 700 -8.73 -2.79 -14.60
CA SER A 700 -9.39 -3.77 -15.48
C SER A 700 -8.97 -3.62 -16.95
N GLY A 701 -8.61 -2.40 -17.36
CA GLY A 701 -8.15 -2.06 -18.71
C GLY A 701 -7.52 -0.68 -18.75
N TYR A 702 -7.34 -0.12 -19.95
CA TYR A 702 -6.89 1.27 -20.13
C TYR A 702 -8.07 2.22 -19.89
N ILE A 703 -8.12 2.86 -18.72
CA ILE A 703 -8.99 4.01 -18.50
C ILE A 703 -8.10 5.27 -18.54
N PRO A 704 -8.34 6.20 -19.48
CA PRO A 704 -7.58 7.42 -19.59
C PRO A 704 -7.94 8.36 -18.44
N ARG A 705 -7.04 9.27 -18.10
CA ARG A 705 -7.31 10.26 -17.05
C ARG A 705 -8.40 11.26 -17.47
N ASP A 706 -9.18 11.70 -16.49
CA ASP A 706 -10.20 12.74 -16.64
C ASP A 706 -9.58 14.07 -17.14
N ASP A 707 -8.58 14.59 -16.41
CA ASP A 707 -7.87 15.81 -16.80
C ASP A 707 -6.85 15.57 -17.93
N LEU A 708 -7.28 15.80 -19.19
CA LEU A 708 -6.46 15.70 -20.40
C LEU A 708 -5.30 16.72 -20.44
N THR A 709 -5.28 17.72 -19.56
CA THR A 709 -4.19 18.72 -19.53
C THR A 709 -2.95 18.21 -18.78
N ARG A 710 -3.10 17.15 -17.95
CA ARG A 710 -2.02 16.59 -17.12
C ARG A 710 -1.12 15.62 -17.88
N LYS A 711 0.18 15.92 -17.92
CA LYS A 711 1.18 15.19 -18.71
C LYS A 711 1.84 13.99 -18.02
N SER A 712 1.77 13.90 -16.69
CA SER A 712 2.71 13.04 -15.93
C SER A 712 2.23 11.61 -15.69
N GLU A 713 0.95 11.31 -15.88
CA GLU A 713 0.25 10.04 -15.62
C GLU A 713 -0.99 9.98 -16.51
N PRO A 714 -1.02 9.13 -17.57
CA PRO A 714 -2.11 9.10 -18.53
C PRO A 714 -3.30 8.19 -18.13
N LEU A 715 -3.13 7.36 -17.09
CA LEU A 715 -4.14 6.40 -16.62
C LEU A 715 -4.87 6.95 -15.40
N ASP A 716 -6.17 6.67 -15.28
CA ASP A 716 -6.81 6.65 -13.97
C ASP A 716 -6.61 5.28 -13.32
N TRP A 717 -5.97 5.29 -12.15
CA TRP A 717 -5.55 4.11 -11.39
C TRP A 717 -5.95 4.20 -9.93
N LEU A 718 -6.53 5.33 -9.51
CA LEU A 718 -6.93 5.57 -8.12
C LEU A 718 -8.31 4.99 -7.83
N GLY A 719 -9.10 4.81 -8.88
CA GLY A 719 -10.44 4.26 -8.89
C GLY A 719 -11.47 5.13 -8.18
N ASP A 720 -12.64 5.25 -8.80
CA ASP A 720 -13.72 6.14 -8.38
C ASP A 720 -14.51 5.56 -7.23
N HIS A 721 -14.11 5.95 -6.02
CA HIS A 721 -14.79 5.54 -4.80
C HIS A 721 -14.75 6.65 -3.75
N MET A 722 -15.87 6.81 -3.04
CA MET A 722 -16.10 7.86 -2.02
C MET A 722 -15.04 7.93 -0.91
N HIS A 723 -14.23 6.89 -0.75
CA HIS A 723 -13.18 6.79 0.26
C HIS A 723 -11.76 6.68 -0.31
N THR A 724 -11.58 6.80 -1.62
CA THR A 724 -10.26 6.85 -2.32
C THR A 724 -10.01 8.25 -2.88
N ASN A 725 -10.15 8.44 -4.20
CA ASN A 725 -9.98 9.72 -4.90
C ASN A 725 -11.15 10.70 -4.61
N LEU A 726 -12.34 10.23 -4.24
CA LEU A 726 -13.49 11.08 -3.87
C LEU A 726 -13.61 11.35 -2.34
N ARG A 727 -12.54 11.11 -1.58
CA ARG A 727 -12.54 11.29 -0.11
C ARG A 727 -12.87 12.71 0.35
N ASP A 728 -12.35 13.72 -0.34
CA ASP A 728 -12.62 15.11 0.02
C ASP A 728 -14.10 15.47 -0.22
N LEU A 729 -14.70 14.93 -1.28
CA LEU A 729 -16.14 15.01 -1.54
C LEU A 729 -16.96 14.37 -0.41
N TYR A 730 -16.63 13.14 -0.03
CA TYR A 730 -17.30 12.47 1.11
C TYR A 730 -17.21 13.32 2.37
N THR A 731 -16.02 13.84 2.67
CA THR A 731 -15.78 14.68 3.85
C THR A 731 -16.61 15.96 3.81
N HIS A 732 -16.74 16.59 2.65
CA HIS A 732 -17.59 17.76 2.43
C HIS A 732 -19.07 17.45 2.70
N LEU A 733 -19.60 16.37 2.10
CA LEU A 733 -20.99 15.94 2.30
C LEU A 733 -21.30 15.62 3.78
N ARG A 734 -20.39 14.93 4.46
CA ARG A 734 -20.52 14.65 5.90
C ARG A 734 -20.52 15.92 6.75
N LYS A 735 -19.68 16.92 6.44
CA LYS A 735 -19.72 18.25 7.09
C LYS A 735 -21.05 18.97 6.84
N GLY A 736 -21.69 18.72 5.69
CA GLY A 736 -23.04 19.18 5.36
C GLY A 736 -24.20 18.43 6.04
N ASN A 737 -23.90 17.50 6.97
CA ASN A 737 -24.86 16.60 7.62
C ASN A 737 -25.61 15.65 6.67
N TYR A 738 -25.04 15.34 5.51
CA TYR A 738 -25.58 14.32 4.61
C TYR A 738 -25.07 12.93 4.97
N PHE A 739 -25.95 11.94 4.98
CA PHE A 739 -25.62 10.53 5.08
C PHE A 739 -25.38 9.98 3.68
N VAL A 740 -24.18 9.45 3.46
CA VAL A 740 -23.75 8.92 2.16
C VAL A 740 -23.68 7.41 2.28
N GLU A 741 -24.33 6.73 1.34
CA GLU A 741 -24.39 5.27 1.26
C GLU A 741 -23.86 4.81 -0.11
N ILE A 742 -23.16 3.68 -0.15
CA ILE A 742 -22.50 3.17 -1.37
C ILE A 742 -23.33 2.02 -1.92
N LEU A 743 -23.78 2.15 -3.17
CA LEU A 743 -24.55 1.13 -3.88
C LEU A 743 -23.62 0.24 -4.71
N THR A 744 -23.39 -0.99 -4.25
CA THR A 744 -22.53 -1.98 -4.92
C THR A 744 -23.34 -3.04 -5.69
N SER A 745 -24.58 -2.72 -6.05
CA SER A 745 -25.52 -3.63 -6.73
C SER A 745 -26.37 -2.86 -7.74
N PRO A 746 -27.01 -3.55 -8.70
CA PRO A 746 -27.88 -2.89 -9.67
C PRO A 746 -28.98 -2.03 -9.00
N TYR A 747 -29.47 -1.01 -9.70
CA TYR A 747 -30.51 -0.10 -9.21
C TYR A 747 -31.78 -0.82 -8.80
N THR A 748 -32.03 -2.01 -9.35
CA THR A 748 -33.15 -2.88 -8.96
C THR A 748 -33.14 -3.31 -7.50
N CYS A 749 -32.03 -3.13 -6.78
CA CYS A 749 -31.81 -3.65 -5.43
C CYS A 749 -31.98 -2.65 -4.30
N PHE A 750 -32.30 -1.39 -4.58
CA PHE A 750 -32.59 -0.41 -3.53
C PHE A 750 -34.02 0.16 -3.62
N ASP A 751 -34.56 0.54 -2.47
CA ASP A 751 -35.83 1.25 -2.35
C ASP A 751 -35.62 2.77 -2.40
N ALA A 752 -36.05 3.41 -3.48
CA ALA A 752 -35.93 4.85 -3.69
C ALA A 752 -36.75 5.71 -2.72
N ASN A 753 -37.74 5.14 -2.02
CA ASN A 753 -38.45 5.87 -0.96
C ASN A 753 -37.53 6.24 0.21
N GLN A 754 -36.41 5.54 0.37
CA GLN A 754 -35.47 5.75 1.46
C GLN A 754 -34.51 6.93 1.21
N TYR A 755 -34.26 7.32 -0.04
CA TYR A 755 -33.19 8.24 -0.43
C TYR A 755 -33.72 9.52 -1.05
N GLY A 756 -33.11 10.66 -0.73
CA GLY A 756 -33.45 11.94 -1.33
C GLY A 756 -32.83 12.11 -2.71
N ALA A 757 -31.58 11.67 -2.88
CA ALA A 757 -30.85 11.78 -4.13
C ALA A 757 -30.01 10.52 -4.43
N LEU A 758 -29.95 10.16 -5.71
CA LEU A 758 -28.97 9.27 -6.31
C LEU A 758 -27.90 10.11 -6.99
N LEU A 759 -26.64 9.85 -6.66
CA LEU A 759 -25.46 10.52 -7.18
C LEU A 759 -24.71 9.54 -8.09
N VAL A 760 -24.61 9.89 -9.36
CA VAL A 760 -23.84 9.18 -10.39
C VAL A 760 -22.68 10.07 -10.77
N ILE A 761 -21.46 9.67 -10.46
CA ILE A 761 -20.25 10.44 -10.75
C ILE A 761 -19.34 9.52 -11.55
N ASP A 762 -18.92 10.01 -12.70
CA ASP A 762 -17.96 9.36 -13.58
C ASP A 762 -18.19 7.85 -13.81
N PRO A 763 -19.37 7.44 -14.33
CA PRO A 763 -19.63 6.03 -14.59
C PRO A 763 -18.88 5.57 -15.84
N GLU A 764 -18.06 4.52 -15.72
CA GLU A 764 -17.34 3.93 -16.86
C GLU A 764 -18.03 2.64 -17.41
N GLU A 765 -19.11 2.20 -16.76
CA GLU A 765 -19.87 0.98 -17.07
C GLU A 765 -21.21 1.25 -17.79
N GLU A 766 -21.74 0.21 -18.45
CA GLU A 766 -23.10 0.20 -19.02
C GLU A 766 -24.19 0.04 -17.98
N PHE A 767 -25.43 0.46 -18.27
CA PHE A 767 -26.60 0.27 -17.40
C PHE A 767 -27.54 -0.81 -17.95
N PHE A 768 -28.09 -1.68 -17.11
CA PHE A 768 -29.10 -2.65 -17.56
C PHE A 768 -30.38 -1.92 -18.00
N PRO A 769 -31.07 -2.38 -19.07
CA PRO A 769 -32.34 -1.78 -19.48
C PRO A 769 -33.40 -1.70 -18.37
N LYS A 770 -33.44 -2.71 -17.48
CA LYS A 770 -34.34 -2.72 -16.31
C LYS A 770 -33.99 -1.64 -15.27
N GLU A 771 -32.74 -1.24 -15.17
CA GLU A 771 -32.32 -0.14 -14.28
C GLU A 771 -32.79 1.19 -14.81
N VAL A 772 -32.69 1.41 -16.13
CA VAL A 772 -33.22 2.59 -16.80
C VAL A 772 -34.72 2.71 -16.54
N GLU A 773 -35.48 1.63 -16.76
CA GLU A 773 -36.93 1.58 -16.48
C GLU A 773 -37.25 1.88 -15.00
N LYS A 774 -36.49 1.28 -14.08
CA LYS A 774 -36.67 1.51 -12.64
C LYS A 774 -36.34 2.94 -12.24
N LEU A 775 -35.25 3.51 -12.73
CA LEU A 775 -34.82 4.86 -12.39
C LEU A 775 -35.90 5.88 -12.80
N VAL A 776 -36.51 5.70 -13.97
CA VAL A 776 -37.63 6.55 -14.41
C VAL A 776 -38.79 6.47 -13.42
N SER A 777 -39.21 5.27 -13.01
CA SER A 777 -40.27 5.11 -12.00
C SER A 777 -39.88 5.74 -10.67
N ASP A 778 -38.64 5.53 -10.20
CA ASP A 778 -38.18 6.05 -8.91
C ASP A 778 -38.12 7.58 -8.89
N VAL A 779 -37.68 8.21 -9.98
CA VAL A 779 -37.68 9.67 -10.11
C VAL A 779 -39.11 10.20 -10.23
N THR A 780 -39.94 9.62 -11.08
CA THR A 780 -41.26 10.18 -11.43
C THR A 780 -42.36 9.86 -10.42
N GLN A 781 -42.26 8.76 -9.67
CA GLN A 781 -43.32 8.26 -8.79
C GLN A 781 -42.93 8.24 -7.31
N LYS A 782 -41.64 8.10 -7.01
CA LYS A 782 -41.14 8.00 -5.62
C LYS A 782 -40.34 9.22 -5.18
N GLY A 783 -40.22 10.24 -6.03
CA GLY A 783 -39.59 11.51 -5.70
C GLY A 783 -38.08 11.42 -5.50
N LEU A 784 -37.39 10.43 -6.09
CA LEU A 784 -35.93 10.34 -6.04
C LEU A 784 -35.32 11.40 -6.95
N SER A 785 -34.42 12.24 -6.43
CA SER A 785 -33.66 13.14 -7.30
C SER A 785 -32.43 12.43 -7.89
N LEU A 786 -32.09 12.79 -9.13
CA LEU A 786 -30.92 12.30 -9.84
C LEU A 786 -29.92 13.44 -10.00
N ILE A 787 -28.68 13.23 -9.57
CA ILE A 787 -27.57 14.16 -9.75
C ILE A 787 -26.46 13.41 -10.49
N VAL A 788 -26.08 13.90 -11.65
CA VAL A 788 -25.08 13.29 -12.53
C VAL A 788 -23.92 14.27 -12.74
N PHE A 789 -22.71 13.80 -12.50
CA PHE A 789 -21.46 14.44 -12.93
C PHE A 789 -20.81 13.50 -13.94
N ALA A 790 -20.72 13.95 -15.18
CA ALA A 790 -20.10 13.21 -16.28
C ALA A 790 -18.67 13.70 -16.53
N GLU A 791 -17.97 13.06 -17.44
CA GLU A 791 -16.65 13.49 -17.94
C GLU A 791 -16.62 13.64 -19.47
N TRP A 792 -15.45 13.92 -20.02
CA TRP A 792 -15.24 13.92 -21.47
C TRP A 792 -15.47 12.56 -22.12
N TYR A 793 -15.90 12.61 -23.38
CA TYR A 793 -15.89 11.47 -24.28
C TYR A 793 -15.84 11.93 -25.72
N ASN A 794 -14.88 11.42 -26.49
CA ASN A 794 -14.80 11.68 -27.91
C ASN A 794 -14.04 10.53 -28.57
N THR A 795 -14.64 9.88 -29.57
CA THR A 795 -14.06 8.68 -30.19
C THR A 795 -12.73 8.97 -30.88
N SER A 796 -12.61 10.11 -31.58
CA SER A 796 -11.35 10.52 -32.20
C SER A 796 -10.26 10.81 -31.18
N LEU A 797 -10.61 11.38 -30.01
CA LEU A 797 -9.65 11.54 -28.91
C LEU A 797 -9.25 10.22 -28.28
N ILE A 798 -10.20 9.33 -28.02
CA ILE A 798 -9.95 7.98 -27.50
C ILE A 798 -8.97 7.24 -28.43
N GLU A 799 -9.21 7.28 -29.74
CA GLU A 799 -8.31 6.73 -30.75
C GLU A 799 -6.95 7.45 -30.76
N ALA A 800 -6.91 8.77 -30.58
CA ALA A 800 -5.65 9.52 -30.55
C ALA A 800 -4.83 9.32 -29.26
N LEU A 801 -5.47 8.94 -28.16
CA LEU A 801 -4.86 8.62 -26.87
C LEU A 801 -4.37 7.17 -26.78
N GLN A 802 -4.60 6.38 -27.84
CA GLN A 802 -3.99 5.08 -27.95
C GLN A 802 -2.47 5.24 -27.93
N PHE A 803 -1.81 4.40 -27.16
CA PHE A 803 -0.36 4.35 -27.19
C PHE A 803 0.06 2.93 -27.46
N TYR A 804 1.08 2.82 -28.31
CA TYR A 804 1.78 1.57 -28.42
C TYR A 804 2.54 1.41 -27.12
N ASP A 805 2.00 0.54 -26.28
CA ASP A 805 2.63 0.21 -25.04
C ASP A 805 3.85 -0.62 -25.44
N THR A 806 5.00 0.05 -25.64
CA THR A 806 6.29 -0.64 -25.83
C THR A 806 6.54 -1.63 -24.72
N ASN A 807 5.95 -1.22 -23.61
CA ASN A 807 5.29 -1.98 -22.63
C ASN A 807 4.55 -3.21 -23.18
N THR A 808 3.24 -3.31 -23.26
CA THR A 808 2.61 -4.56 -23.67
C THR A 808 2.81 -5.09 -25.09
N LYS A 809 3.71 -4.47 -25.87
CA LYS A 809 3.84 -4.56 -27.32
C LYS A 809 2.51 -4.48 -28.05
N ARG A 810 1.46 -4.08 -27.33
CA ARG A 810 0.11 -3.99 -27.80
C ARG A 810 -0.21 -2.52 -27.89
N LEU A 811 -1.01 -2.19 -28.89
CA LEU A 811 -1.72 -0.94 -28.89
C LEU A 811 -2.71 -0.95 -27.71
N TRP A 812 -2.43 -0.16 -26.68
CA TRP A 812 -3.40 0.12 -25.63
C TRP A 812 -4.36 1.15 -26.19
N ILE A 813 -5.62 0.74 -26.30
CA ILE A 813 -6.72 1.58 -26.73
C ILE A 813 -7.55 1.82 -25.48
N PRO A 814 -7.89 3.08 -25.15
CA PRO A 814 -8.77 3.36 -24.02
C PRO A 814 -10.09 2.59 -24.16
N GLU A 815 -10.55 1.96 -23.09
CA GLU A 815 -11.79 1.17 -23.11
C GLU A 815 -13.03 2.08 -23.20
N THR A 816 -12.92 3.31 -22.66
CA THR A 816 -13.89 4.40 -22.71
C THR A 816 -13.16 5.77 -22.63
N GLY A 817 -13.90 6.88 -22.62
CA GLY A 817 -13.40 8.23 -22.32
C GLY A 817 -13.08 8.40 -20.83
N GLY A 818 -13.30 9.58 -20.26
CA GLY A 818 -13.36 9.70 -18.79
C GLY A 818 -14.56 8.90 -18.26
N SER A 819 -15.77 9.29 -18.69
CA SER A 819 -17.00 8.52 -18.44
C SER A 819 -17.46 7.74 -19.68
N ASN A 820 -18.25 6.70 -19.51
CA ASN A 820 -19.01 6.04 -20.58
C ASN A 820 -20.26 6.84 -20.96
N LEU A 821 -20.05 7.94 -21.70
CA LEU A 821 -21.10 8.86 -22.14
C LEU A 821 -22.19 8.23 -23.03
N PRO A 822 -21.90 7.28 -23.95
CA PRO A 822 -22.94 6.54 -24.64
C PRO A 822 -23.89 5.80 -23.69
N ALA A 823 -23.35 5.10 -22.67
CA ALA A 823 -24.16 4.44 -21.65
C ALA A 823 -24.97 5.43 -20.81
N LEU A 824 -24.34 6.54 -20.41
CA LEU A 824 -25.01 7.59 -19.65
C LEU A 824 -26.14 8.25 -20.45
N ASN A 825 -25.96 8.44 -21.75
CA ASN A 825 -27.02 8.90 -22.64
C ASN A 825 -28.16 7.89 -22.74
N ASP A 826 -27.90 6.58 -22.73
CA ASP A 826 -28.94 5.56 -22.70
C ASP A 826 -29.74 5.61 -21.38
N LEU A 827 -29.07 5.86 -20.24
CA LEU A 827 -29.70 6.08 -18.93
C LEU A 827 -30.58 7.35 -18.91
N LEU A 828 -30.07 8.44 -19.49
CA LEU A 828 -30.69 9.76 -19.46
C LEU A 828 -31.73 9.99 -20.56
N ARG A 829 -31.77 9.12 -21.59
CA ARG A 829 -32.69 9.24 -22.73
C ARG A 829 -34.17 9.40 -22.35
N PRO A 830 -34.75 8.67 -21.36
CA PRO A 830 -36.14 8.87 -20.95
C PRO A 830 -36.43 10.26 -20.35
N PHE A 831 -35.38 10.96 -19.91
CA PHE A 831 -35.43 12.33 -19.41
C PHE A 831 -35.23 13.38 -20.51
N GLU A 832 -35.12 12.96 -21.79
CA GLU A 832 -34.82 13.82 -22.94
C GLU A 832 -33.52 14.63 -22.79
N ILE A 833 -32.56 14.10 -22.04
CA ILE A 833 -31.22 14.69 -21.86
C ILE A 833 -30.23 13.91 -22.71
N GLU A 834 -29.39 14.62 -23.45
CA GLU A 834 -28.33 14.04 -24.28
C GLU A 834 -27.07 14.91 -24.17
N LEU A 835 -25.99 14.29 -23.72
CA LEU A 835 -24.64 14.85 -23.71
C LEU A 835 -23.96 14.59 -25.06
N GLY A 836 -23.11 15.53 -25.44
CA GLY A 836 -22.38 15.54 -26.69
C GLY A 836 -20.98 14.95 -26.60
N ASP A 837 -20.30 14.83 -27.74
CA ASP A 837 -18.94 14.33 -27.89
C ASP A 837 -17.83 15.41 -27.92
N MET A 838 -18.19 16.69 -27.73
CA MET A 838 -17.23 17.79 -27.72
C MET A 838 -16.59 17.93 -26.33
N VAL A 839 -15.26 18.12 -26.29
CA VAL A 839 -14.48 18.21 -25.05
C VAL A 839 -14.01 19.63 -24.82
N TYR A 840 -14.48 20.23 -23.74
CA TYR A 840 -14.21 21.63 -23.40
C TYR A 840 -13.35 21.78 -22.15
N ALA A 841 -12.62 22.89 -22.08
CA ALA A 841 -11.84 23.27 -20.91
C ALA A 841 -11.78 24.79 -20.72
N GLY A 842 -11.59 25.21 -19.47
CA GLY A 842 -11.33 26.60 -19.12
C GLY A 842 -11.73 26.93 -17.69
N GLN A 843 -11.85 28.23 -17.40
CA GLN A 843 -12.31 28.70 -16.10
C GLN A 843 -13.49 29.64 -16.29
N TYR A 844 -14.52 29.46 -15.48
CA TYR A 844 -15.70 30.32 -15.48
C TYR A 844 -16.04 30.77 -14.07
N THR A 845 -16.85 31.82 -13.97
CA THR A 845 -17.25 32.40 -12.69
C THR A 845 -18.77 32.39 -12.59
N VAL A 846 -19.29 31.96 -11.44
CA VAL A 846 -20.71 32.07 -11.08
C VAL A 846 -20.81 32.92 -9.82
N GLY A 847 -21.36 34.12 -9.96
CA GLY A 847 -21.34 35.14 -8.92
C GLY A 847 -19.92 35.58 -8.57
N ARG A 848 -19.40 35.14 -7.40
CA ARG A 848 -18.01 35.42 -6.95
C ARG A 848 -17.12 34.18 -6.92
N ARG A 849 -17.63 33.03 -7.36
CA ARG A 849 -16.94 31.73 -7.26
C ARG A 849 -16.36 31.39 -8.62
N LYS A 850 -15.06 31.10 -8.64
CA LYS A 850 -14.36 30.60 -9.81
C LYS A 850 -14.42 29.06 -9.82
N ILE A 851 -14.69 28.48 -10.98
CA ILE A 851 -14.67 27.02 -11.19
C ILE A 851 -13.74 26.73 -12.35
N SER A 852 -12.92 25.70 -12.18
CA SER A 852 -12.19 25.07 -13.28
C SER A 852 -13.06 24.01 -13.94
N TYR A 853 -13.16 24.08 -15.27
CA TYR A 853 -13.73 23.06 -16.13
C TYR A 853 -12.56 22.44 -16.90
N THR A 854 -12.14 21.23 -16.56
CA THR A 854 -10.82 20.72 -17.00
C THR A 854 -10.90 19.95 -18.31
N SER A 855 -11.84 19.03 -18.44
CA SER A 855 -12.03 18.19 -19.63
C SER A 855 -13.45 17.62 -19.62
N GLY A 856 -14.46 18.48 -19.74
CA GLY A 856 -15.86 18.04 -19.64
C GLY A 856 -16.62 18.09 -20.95
N SER A 857 -17.80 17.48 -20.94
CA SER A 857 -18.71 17.39 -22.10
C SER A 857 -19.85 18.41 -22.04
N SER A 858 -20.41 18.79 -23.19
CA SER A 858 -21.56 19.72 -23.27
C SER A 858 -22.89 19.00 -23.49
N PHE A 859 -24.01 19.71 -23.32
CA PHE A 859 -25.32 19.21 -23.74
C PHE A 859 -25.56 19.41 -25.23
N ARG A 860 -26.03 18.35 -25.87
CA ARG A 860 -26.68 18.42 -27.17
C ARG A 860 -28.17 18.73 -27.03
N ARG A 861 -28.82 18.10 -26.05
CA ARG A 861 -30.26 18.26 -25.77
C ARG A 861 -30.53 18.30 -24.27
N PHE A 862 -31.44 19.18 -23.87
CA PHE A 862 -31.97 19.26 -22.51
C PHE A 862 -33.45 19.69 -22.57
N PRO A 863 -34.35 19.10 -21.77
CA PRO A 863 -35.78 19.38 -21.85
C PRO A 863 -36.11 20.80 -21.39
N HIS A 864 -36.82 21.59 -22.20
CA HIS A 864 -37.29 22.93 -21.81
C HIS A 864 -38.61 22.87 -21.01
N GLN A 865 -39.44 21.84 -21.21
CA GLN A 865 -40.73 21.64 -20.54
C GLN A 865 -40.90 20.23 -19.97
N ASN A 866 -41.35 19.28 -20.79
CA ASN A 866 -41.87 18.01 -20.28
C ASN A 866 -40.80 16.90 -20.28
N ILE A 867 -40.88 16.04 -19.27
CA ILE A 867 -40.17 14.75 -19.24
C ILE A 867 -41.22 13.66 -19.06
N SER A 868 -41.24 12.65 -19.94
CA SER A 868 -42.11 11.47 -19.78
C SER A 868 -43.57 11.84 -19.41
N HIS A 869 -44.15 12.82 -20.10
CA HIS A 869 -45.51 13.38 -19.89
C HIS A 869 -45.73 14.24 -18.62
N ILE A 870 -44.70 14.49 -17.82
CA ILE A 870 -44.76 15.37 -16.64
C ILE A 870 -44.38 16.80 -17.04
N MET A 871 -45.25 17.76 -16.73
CA MET A 871 -44.94 19.18 -16.93
C MET A 871 -43.83 19.67 -16.00
N GLY A 872 -42.75 20.17 -16.60
CA GLY A 872 -41.58 20.66 -15.90
C GLY A 872 -41.03 21.95 -16.48
N ARG A 873 -39.91 22.39 -15.92
CA ARG A 873 -39.09 23.51 -16.41
C ARG A 873 -37.64 23.07 -16.39
N GLY A 874 -36.99 23.24 -17.54
CA GLY A 874 -35.54 23.08 -17.66
C GLY A 874 -34.82 24.42 -17.56
N TYR A 875 -33.59 24.36 -17.07
CA TYR A 875 -32.65 25.46 -17.05
C TYR A 875 -31.27 24.95 -17.43
N VAL A 876 -30.51 25.75 -18.18
CA VAL A 876 -29.12 25.46 -18.56
C VAL A 876 -28.20 26.62 -18.24
N LEU A 877 -26.98 26.31 -17.82
CA LEU A 877 -25.87 27.25 -17.69
C LEU A 877 -24.99 27.14 -18.95
N ARG A 878 -24.83 28.26 -19.66
CA ARG A 878 -23.87 28.40 -20.76
C ARG A 878 -22.66 29.19 -20.29
N VAL A 879 -21.47 28.72 -20.64
CA VAL A 879 -20.22 29.39 -20.28
C VAL A 879 -19.25 29.41 -21.46
N PRO A 880 -18.49 30.50 -21.65
CA PRO A 880 -17.46 30.54 -22.68
C PRO A 880 -16.32 29.59 -22.29
N LEU A 881 -16.03 28.61 -23.14
CA LEU A 881 -14.99 27.60 -22.91
C LEU A 881 -14.19 27.36 -24.17
N VAL A 882 -12.99 26.83 -23.99
CA VAL A 882 -12.12 26.45 -25.09
C VAL A 882 -12.41 25.02 -25.52
N ASP A 883 -12.45 24.78 -26.83
CA ASP A 883 -12.43 23.44 -27.40
C ASP A 883 -11.05 22.80 -27.15
N LEU A 884 -10.97 21.98 -26.10
CA LEU A 884 -9.76 21.26 -25.73
C LEU A 884 -9.54 20.06 -26.66
N GLY A 885 -10.62 19.40 -27.08
CA GLY A 885 -10.56 18.24 -27.97
C GLY A 885 -9.83 18.57 -29.27
N SER A 886 -10.18 19.67 -29.94
CA SER A 886 -9.48 20.14 -31.14
C SER A 886 -8.01 20.48 -30.88
N GLN A 887 -7.68 21.06 -29.72
CA GLN A 887 -6.28 21.34 -29.36
C GLN A 887 -5.47 20.06 -29.18
N VAL A 888 -6.06 19.02 -28.58
CA VAL A 888 -5.41 17.71 -28.40
C VAL A 888 -5.23 17.04 -29.77
N LEU A 889 -6.30 16.92 -30.57
CA LEU A 889 -6.24 16.30 -31.91
C LEU A 889 -5.29 17.01 -32.86
N ALA A 890 -5.18 18.34 -32.80
CA ALA A 890 -4.25 19.11 -33.63
C ALA A 890 -2.79 18.78 -33.33
N ARG A 891 -2.49 18.33 -32.10
CA ARG A 891 -1.15 17.96 -31.65
C ARG A 891 -0.86 16.46 -31.80
N SER A 892 -1.90 15.62 -31.94
CA SER A 892 -1.76 14.17 -32.08
C SER A 892 -1.08 13.77 -33.40
N PRO A 893 -0.24 12.71 -33.41
CA PRO A 893 0.43 12.24 -34.62
C PRO A 893 -0.60 11.78 -35.66
N LYS A 894 -0.60 12.38 -36.86
CA LYS A 894 -1.66 12.14 -37.86
C LYS A 894 -1.57 10.80 -38.61
N ASN A 895 -0.48 10.04 -38.52
CA ASN A 895 -0.30 8.80 -39.28
C ASN A 895 0.54 7.75 -38.52
N TRP A 896 -0.10 6.71 -37.97
CA TRP A 896 0.60 5.54 -37.43
C TRP A 896 1.09 4.59 -38.53
N ASP A 897 0.33 4.44 -39.62
CA ASP A 897 0.65 3.55 -40.75
C ASP A 897 1.92 3.93 -41.54
N SER A 898 2.34 5.20 -41.51
CA SER A 898 3.59 5.63 -42.14
C SER A 898 4.83 5.37 -41.28
N LEU A 899 4.66 5.21 -39.96
CA LEU A 899 5.75 4.94 -39.02
C LEU A 899 6.17 3.47 -39.05
N GLU A 900 5.21 2.55 -39.22
CA GLU A 900 5.43 1.10 -39.32
C GLU A 900 6.22 0.69 -40.57
N LYS A 901 6.04 1.41 -41.69
CA LYS A 901 6.71 1.12 -42.98
C LYS A 901 8.16 1.63 -43.08
N SER A 902 8.65 2.40 -42.10
CA SER A 902 9.94 3.09 -42.20
C SER A 902 11.14 2.28 -41.69
N GLY A 903 10.94 1.15 -41.02
CA GLY A 903 12.02 0.23 -40.60
C GLY A 903 13.11 0.85 -39.70
N ALA A 904 12.87 2.02 -39.11
CA ALA A 904 13.85 2.71 -38.27
C ALA A 904 13.87 2.14 -36.85
N THR A 905 14.99 1.57 -36.45
CA THR A 905 15.31 1.17 -35.08
C THR A 905 15.36 2.41 -34.17
N TYR A 906 14.30 2.65 -33.39
CA TYR A 906 14.29 3.74 -32.42
C TYR A 906 15.08 3.39 -31.15
N LYS A 907 16.02 4.28 -30.80
CA LYS A 907 16.66 4.32 -29.47
C LYS A 907 15.62 4.72 -28.42
N VAL A 908 15.67 4.02 -27.29
CA VAL A 908 14.71 3.91 -26.16
C VAL A 908 14.32 5.22 -25.44
N ASN A 909 14.71 6.40 -25.90
CA ASN A 909 14.40 7.66 -25.20
C ASN A 909 13.36 8.56 -25.89
N ASN A 910 12.94 8.24 -27.11
CA ASN A 910 11.89 8.98 -27.79
C ASN A 910 10.72 8.05 -28.06
N ILE A 911 9.91 7.84 -27.00
CA ILE A 911 8.50 7.52 -27.18
C ILE A 911 7.97 8.63 -28.11
N PRO A 912 7.16 8.34 -29.13
CA PRO A 912 6.19 9.31 -29.58
C PRO A 912 5.19 9.45 -28.44
N HIS A 913 5.59 10.14 -27.37
CA HIS A 913 4.69 11.08 -26.76
C HIS A 913 4.08 11.83 -27.94
N VAL A 914 2.79 12.13 -27.92
CA VAL A 914 2.35 13.35 -28.59
C VAL A 914 3.44 14.36 -28.25
N ASP A 915 4.23 14.80 -29.24
CA ASP A 915 5.30 15.75 -29.02
C ASP A 915 4.60 17.07 -28.72
N GLN A 916 4.06 17.17 -27.51
CA GLN A 916 3.50 18.37 -26.91
C GLN A 916 4.68 19.21 -26.43
N SER A 917 5.69 19.36 -27.30
CA SER A 917 6.78 20.31 -27.15
C SER A 917 6.16 21.67 -26.83
N GLU A 918 6.54 22.17 -25.64
CA GLU A 918 6.44 23.55 -25.13
C GLU A 918 5.21 24.44 -25.48
N GLY A 919 4.05 23.86 -25.77
CA GLY A 919 2.82 24.62 -25.97
C GLY A 919 1.96 24.65 -24.71
N VAL A 920 1.89 25.80 -24.02
CA VAL A 920 0.88 26.07 -22.98
C VAL A 920 -0.51 25.79 -23.58
N TRP A 921 -1.33 24.96 -22.93
CA TRP A 921 -2.73 24.75 -23.33
C TRP A 921 -3.47 26.08 -23.18
N ARG A 922 -4.25 26.48 -24.19
CA ARG A 922 -5.09 27.65 -24.05
C ARG A 922 -6.32 27.26 -23.23
N LEU A 923 -6.36 27.73 -22.00
CA LEU A 923 -7.45 27.50 -21.05
C LEU A 923 -8.28 28.77 -20.78
N GLU A 924 -7.87 29.91 -21.36
CA GLU A 924 -8.63 31.14 -21.31
C GLU A 924 -9.44 31.30 -22.60
N ALA A 925 -10.76 31.40 -22.45
CA ALA A 925 -11.69 31.61 -23.55
C ALA A 925 -11.66 33.08 -24.03
N THR A 926 -11.82 33.26 -25.34
CA THR A 926 -11.96 34.55 -26.00
C THR A 926 -13.42 34.75 -26.45
N PRO A 927 -13.85 35.97 -26.83
CA PRO A 927 -15.21 36.21 -27.32
C PRO A 927 -15.61 35.42 -28.59
N THR A 928 -14.65 34.84 -29.29
CA THR A 928 -14.89 34.02 -30.50
C THR A 928 -15.09 32.54 -30.18
N ASP A 929 -14.81 32.11 -28.95
CA ASP A 929 -15.00 30.73 -28.52
C ASP A 929 -16.47 30.40 -28.27
N PRO A 930 -16.85 29.11 -28.37
CA PRO A 930 -18.21 28.68 -28.11
C PRO A 930 -18.61 28.89 -26.65
N SER A 931 -19.92 29.04 -26.43
CA SER A 931 -20.54 29.05 -25.11
C SER A 931 -21.45 27.82 -24.91
N PRO A 932 -20.86 26.62 -24.79
CA PRO A 932 -21.62 25.38 -24.61
C PRO A 932 -22.46 25.41 -23.33
N ALA A 933 -23.57 24.69 -23.34
CA ALA A 933 -24.33 24.41 -22.12
C ALA A 933 -23.67 23.24 -21.37
N ILE A 934 -23.30 23.45 -20.10
CA ILE A 934 -22.52 22.46 -19.31
C ILE A 934 -23.19 22.02 -18.00
N LEU A 935 -24.18 22.78 -17.51
CA LEU A 935 -25.03 22.41 -16.38
C LEU A 935 -26.49 22.46 -16.81
N GLY A 936 -27.25 21.41 -16.49
CA GLY A 936 -28.67 21.30 -16.75
C GLY A 936 -29.43 21.02 -15.45
N LEU A 937 -30.54 21.73 -15.22
CA LEU A 937 -31.42 21.58 -14.07
C LEU A 937 -32.85 21.39 -14.56
N TRP A 938 -33.52 20.32 -14.13
CA TRP A 938 -34.93 20.11 -14.42
C TRP A 938 -35.74 19.91 -13.15
N THR A 939 -36.89 20.59 -13.07
CA THR A 939 -37.85 20.47 -11.97
C THR A 939 -39.28 20.36 -12.50
N PRO A 940 -40.16 19.59 -11.84
CA PRO A 940 -41.59 19.61 -12.14
C PRO A 940 -42.20 20.99 -11.82
N VAL A 941 -43.27 21.35 -12.54
CA VAL A 941 -44.05 22.59 -12.28
C VAL A 941 -44.96 22.41 -11.06
N THR A 942 -45.32 21.18 -10.72
CA THR A 942 -46.13 20.88 -9.55
C THR A 942 -45.30 21.02 -8.27
N ALA A 943 -45.90 21.57 -7.22
CA ALA A 943 -45.29 21.60 -5.89
C ALA A 943 -45.28 20.22 -5.19
N SER A 944 -45.63 19.15 -5.91
CA SER A 944 -45.71 17.80 -5.35
C SER A 944 -44.31 17.28 -5.04
N THR A 945 -44.11 16.82 -3.81
CA THR A 945 -42.87 16.16 -3.38
C THR A 945 -42.75 14.72 -3.89
N GLN A 946 -43.71 14.24 -4.69
CA GLN A 946 -43.73 12.88 -5.24
C GLN A 946 -42.89 12.74 -6.52
N ILE A 947 -42.45 13.84 -7.11
CA ILE A 947 -41.66 13.86 -8.35
C ILE A 947 -40.27 14.41 -8.04
N GLY A 948 -39.26 13.67 -8.45
CA GLY A 948 -37.85 14.00 -8.29
C GLY A 948 -37.39 15.09 -9.25
N ARG A 949 -36.15 15.52 -9.07
CA ARG A 949 -35.48 16.51 -9.91
C ARG A 949 -34.22 15.95 -10.50
N VAL A 950 -33.83 16.45 -11.66
CA VAL A 950 -32.65 15.98 -12.38
C VAL A 950 -31.65 17.12 -12.51
N VAL A 951 -30.40 16.86 -12.12
CA VAL A 951 -29.27 17.76 -12.31
C VAL A 951 -28.20 16.98 -13.06
N VAL A 952 -27.68 17.55 -14.14
CA VAL A 952 -26.57 16.96 -14.91
C VAL A 952 -25.51 18.03 -15.11
N TYR A 953 -24.26 17.69 -14.86
CA TYR A 953 -23.10 18.54 -15.06
C TYR A 953 -22.02 17.77 -15.82
N GLY A 954 -21.34 18.42 -16.76
CA GLY A 954 -20.48 17.76 -17.74
C GLY A 954 -19.03 17.47 -17.32
N ASP A 955 -18.65 17.76 -16.07
CA ASP A 955 -17.29 17.58 -15.53
C ASP A 955 -17.38 17.07 -14.07
N ALA A 956 -16.66 16.01 -13.73
CA ALA A 956 -16.58 15.40 -12.40
C ALA A 956 -15.23 15.62 -11.70
N ASP A 957 -14.17 15.91 -12.46
CA ASP A 957 -12.78 16.06 -12.06
C ASP A 957 -12.62 17.05 -10.89
N CYS A 958 -13.42 18.11 -10.87
CA CYS A 958 -13.47 19.10 -9.79
C CYS A 958 -14.01 18.60 -8.44
N LEU A 959 -14.54 17.36 -8.38
CA LEU A 959 -14.95 16.67 -7.17
C LEU A 959 -13.85 15.76 -6.59
N THR A 960 -12.76 15.50 -7.35
CA THR A 960 -11.71 14.58 -6.92
C THR A 960 -10.69 15.24 -5.99
N SER A 961 -10.09 14.44 -5.12
CA SER A 961 -9.06 14.85 -4.15
C SER A 961 -7.68 15.04 -4.83
N THR A 962 -7.60 14.83 -6.14
CA THR A 962 -6.35 14.96 -6.92
C THR A 962 -6.06 16.40 -7.35
N HIS A 963 -7.00 17.32 -7.13
CA HIS A 963 -6.88 18.75 -7.46
C HIS A 963 -6.71 19.60 -6.21
N VAL A 964 -5.60 20.33 -6.15
CA VAL A 964 -5.18 21.07 -4.94
C VAL A 964 -5.58 22.54 -4.99
N THR A 965 -6.14 23.05 -6.10
CA THR A 965 -6.29 24.50 -6.30
C THR A 965 -7.73 25.02 -6.22
N GLU A 966 -8.73 24.40 -6.86
CA GLU A 966 -10.13 24.86 -6.84
C GLU A 966 -11.12 23.66 -6.99
N ASN A 967 -12.05 23.47 -6.05
CA ASN A 967 -13.08 22.40 -6.09
C ASN A 967 -14.46 22.96 -6.48
N CYS A 968 -15.35 22.07 -6.94
CA CYS A 968 -16.74 22.42 -7.27
C CYS A 968 -17.76 21.92 -6.23
N PHE A 969 -17.36 21.67 -4.98
CA PHE A 969 -18.28 21.20 -3.93
C PHE A 969 -19.46 22.14 -3.70
N TRP A 970 -19.29 23.43 -3.97
CA TRP A 970 -20.39 24.38 -3.90
C TRP A 970 -21.47 24.15 -4.97
N LEU A 971 -21.07 23.70 -6.16
CA LEU A 971 -22.01 23.40 -7.24
C LEU A 971 -22.84 22.18 -6.86
N LEU A 972 -22.20 21.18 -6.23
CA LEU A 972 -22.90 20.06 -5.64
C LEU A 972 -23.85 20.50 -4.50
N ASP A 973 -23.42 21.41 -3.61
CA ASP A 973 -24.32 21.97 -2.58
C ASP A 973 -25.51 22.67 -3.21
N ALA A 974 -25.31 23.39 -4.33
CA ALA A 974 -26.37 24.06 -5.05
C ALA A 974 -27.33 23.05 -5.71
N ALA A 975 -26.79 21.98 -6.30
CA ALA A 975 -27.57 20.88 -6.84
C ALA A 975 -28.40 20.19 -5.75
N LEU A 976 -27.81 19.91 -4.59
CA LEU A 976 -28.50 19.32 -3.43
C LEU A 976 -29.57 20.26 -2.85
N GLN A 977 -29.34 21.58 -2.84
CA GLN A 977 -30.36 22.55 -2.43
C GLN A 977 -31.52 22.59 -3.42
N PHE A 978 -31.22 22.60 -4.72
CA PHE A 978 -32.22 22.56 -5.79
C PHE A 978 -33.08 21.30 -5.69
N THR A 979 -32.45 20.13 -5.57
CA THR A 979 -33.15 18.83 -5.48
C THR A 979 -33.99 18.70 -4.21
N ASN A 980 -33.52 19.23 -3.07
CA ASN A 980 -34.24 19.15 -1.80
C ASN A 980 -35.33 20.21 -1.60
N SER A 981 -35.32 21.29 -2.38
CA SER A 981 -36.33 22.35 -2.27
C SER A 981 -37.70 21.87 -2.77
N ARG A 982 -38.83 22.36 -2.21
CA ARG A 982 -40.16 21.92 -2.68
C ARG A 982 -40.52 22.40 -4.10
N LEU A 983 -39.94 23.51 -4.54
CA LEU A 983 -40.24 24.15 -5.83
C LEU A 983 -39.05 24.17 -6.81
N GLY A 984 -37.98 23.43 -6.54
CA GLY A 984 -36.77 23.52 -7.36
C GLY A 984 -36.13 24.91 -7.30
N HIS A 985 -36.05 25.51 -6.11
CA HIS A 985 -35.42 26.80 -5.91
C HIS A 985 -33.94 26.71 -6.30
N ILE A 986 -33.59 27.45 -7.35
CA ILE A 986 -32.21 27.58 -7.82
C ILE A 986 -31.52 28.61 -6.91
N PRO A 987 -30.40 28.26 -6.25
CA PRO A 987 -29.69 29.21 -5.39
C PRO A 987 -29.30 30.48 -6.13
N SER A 988 -29.40 31.64 -5.48
CA SER A 988 -29.22 32.97 -6.10
C SER A 988 -27.97 33.13 -6.97
N PRO A 989 -26.76 32.65 -6.56
CA PRO A 989 -25.57 32.78 -7.41
C PRO A 989 -25.74 32.11 -8.78
N LEU A 990 -26.48 31.00 -8.83
CA LEU A 990 -26.72 30.22 -10.04
C LEU A 990 -27.95 30.72 -10.80
N ALA A 991 -28.98 31.20 -10.10
CA ALA A 991 -30.23 31.67 -10.68
C ALA A 991 -30.04 32.81 -11.70
N GLU A 992 -29.06 33.68 -11.49
CA GLU A 992 -28.74 34.81 -12.40
C GLU A 992 -28.03 34.38 -13.69
N HIS A 993 -27.45 33.17 -13.72
CA HIS A 993 -26.61 32.70 -14.83
C HIS A 993 -27.26 31.58 -15.65
N VAL A 994 -28.36 31.00 -15.17
CA VAL A 994 -29.10 29.96 -15.89
C VAL A 994 -30.19 30.56 -16.78
N SER A 995 -30.48 29.88 -17.88
CA SER A 995 -31.48 30.28 -18.87
C SER A 995 -32.34 29.10 -19.31
N VAL A 996 -33.48 29.35 -19.94
CA VAL A 996 -34.32 28.28 -20.48
C VAL A 996 -33.58 27.61 -21.67
N PRO A 997 -33.56 26.27 -21.76
CA PRO A 997 -32.94 25.57 -22.88
C PRO A 997 -33.55 25.98 -24.23
N GLY A 998 -32.69 26.27 -25.21
CA GLY A 998 -33.10 26.40 -26.62
C GLY A 998 -33.18 25.03 -27.31
N ASN A 999 -33.53 25.03 -28.60
CA ASN A 999 -33.62 23.80 -29.39
C ASN A 999 -32.25 23.19 -29.72
N GLU A 1000 -31.21 24.02 -29.82
CA GLU A 1000 -29.84 23.62 -30.15
C GLU A 1000 -28.90 24.17 -29.06
N LEU A 1001 -28.32 23.27 -28.26
CA LEU A 1001 -27.51 23.64 -27.10
C LEU A 1001 -26.03 23.72 -27.43
N ASP A 1002 -25.55 22.82 -28.27
CA ASP A 1002 -24.22 22.83 -28.84
C ASP A 1002 -24.28 22.35 -30.31
N PRO A 1003 -24.30 23.28 -31.29
CA PRO A 1003 -24.45 22.93 -32.72
C PRO A 1003 -23.22 22.20 -33.28
N LEU A 1004 -22.07 22.29 -32.63
CA LEU A 1004 -20.84 21.63 -33.07
C LEU A 1004 -20.75 20.17 -32.59
N SER A 1005 -21.56 19.79 -31.61
CA SER A 1005 -21.46 18.49 -30.96
C SER A 1005 -22.39 17.43 -31.55
N ASN A 1006 -21.84 16.24 -31.73
CA ASN A 1006 -22.56 15.05 -32.17
C ASN A 1006 -22.91 14.15 -30.99
N ARG A 1007 -23.73 13.12 -31.26
CA ARG A 1007 -24.00 12.07 -30.28
C ARG A 1007 -22.75 11.20 -30.14
N PRO A 1008 -22.23 10.97 -28.92
CA PRO A 1008 -21.11 10.07 -28.71
C PRO A 1008 -21.48 8.63 -29.09
N SER A 1009 -20.55 7.92 -29.73
CA SER A 1009 -20.70 6.52 -30.13
C SER A 1009 -19.68 5.63 -29.42
N ARG A 1010 -20.01 4.35 -29.17
CA ARG A 1010 -19.07 3.39 -28.58
C ARG A 1010 -17.89 3.14 -29.53
N PRO A 1011 -16.63 3.07 -29.05
CA PRO A 1011 -15.47 3.05 -29.94
C PRO A 1011 -15.36 1.69 -30.64
N PRO A 1012 -15.08 1.64 -31.95
CA PRO A 1012 -14.94 0.38 -32.66
C PRO A 1012 -13.71 -0.39 -32.15
N GLY A 1013 -13.92 -1.60 -31.63
CA GLY A 1013 -12.85 -2.46 -31.11
C GLY A 1013 -12.57 -2.34 -29.61
N SER A 1014 -13.35 -1.55 -28.86
CA SER A 1014 -13.31 -1.53 -27.39
C SER A 1014 -13.51 -2.94 -26.80
N LEU A 1015 -12.72 -3.28 -25.79
CA LEU A 1015 -12.80 -4.53 -25.04
C LEU A 1015 -13.56 -4.39 -23.72
N LEU A 1016 -14.29 -3.28 -23.51
CA LEU A 1016 -15.12 -3.04 -22.33
C LEU A 1016 -15.99 -4.25 -21.97
N HIS A 1017 -16.57 -4.92 -22.97
CA HIS A 1017 -17.38 -6.14 -22.80
C HIS A 1017 -16.67 -7.29 -22.05
N ARG A 1018 -15.33 -7.34 -22.03
CA ARG A 1018 -14.55 -8.38 -21.32
C ARG A 1018 -14.44 -8.13 -19.83
N ILE A 1019 -14.51 -6.86 -19.43
CA ILE A 1019 -14.31 -6.39 -18.06
C ILE A 1019 -15.59 -5.89 -17.42
N SER A 1020 -16.63 -5.70 -18.23
CA SER A 1020 -17.92 -5.19 -17.81
C SER A 1020 -18.67 -6.14 -16.88
N ASN A 1021 -19.36 -5.58 -15.89
CA ASN A 1021 -20.33 -6.25 -15.03
C ASN A 1021 -21.69 -6.46 -15.73
N VAL A 1022 -21.96 -5.70 -16.79
CA VAL A 1022 -23.28 -5.57 -17.43
C VAL A 1022 -23.33 -6.22 -18.81
N LEU A 1023 -22.26 -6.12 -19.60
CA LEU A 1023 -22.16 -6.70 -20.94
C LEU A 1023 -21.69 -8.16 -20.92
N ARG A 1024 -22.14 -8.95 -21.90
CA ARG A 1024 -21.66 -10.33 -22.07
C ARG A 1024 -20.23 -10.37 -22.63
N ASN A 1025 -19.49 -11.41 -22.24
CA ASN A 1025 -18.06 -11.55 -22.57
C ASN A 1025 -17.79 -12.21 -23.93
N ASP A 1026 -18.81 -12.66 -24.64
CA ASP A 1026 -18.64 -13.52 -25.81
C ASP A 1026 -18.20 -12.76 -27.05
N GLN A 1027 -18.85 -11.64 -27.40
CA GLN A 1027 -18.47 -10.79 -28.54
C GLN A 1027 -18.93 -9.33 -28.37
N PRO A 1028 -18.27 -8.35 -29.03
CA PRO A 1028 -18.77 -6.98 -29.11
C PRO A 1028 -20.04 -6.92 -29.98
N HIS A 1029 -21.07 -6.21 -29.49
CA HIS A 1029 -22.35 -6.04 -30.18
C HIS A 1029 -22.40 -4.71 -30.94
N LYS A 1030 -23.00 -4.71 -32.13
CA LYS A 1030 -23.23 -3.47 -32.90
C LYS A 1030 -24.44 -2.72 -32.36
N GLU A 1031 -24.33 -1.41 -32.30
CA GLU A 1031 -25.44 -0.52 -31.94
C GLU A 1031 -26.48 -0.44 -33.09
N PHE A 1032 -27.75 -0.28 -32.71
CA PHE A 1032 -28.83 0.07 -33.62
C PHE A 1032 -29.48 1.37 -33.11
N ASN A 1033 -29.46 2.44 -33.92
CA ASN A 1033 -29.88 3.79 -33.51
C ASN A 1033 -29.20 4.30 -32.23
N GLY A 1034 -27.92 3.95 -32.05
CA GLY A 1034 -27.11 4.33 -30.89
C GLY A 1034 -27.54 3.66 -29.59
N VAL A 1035 -28.13 2.47 -29.63
CA VAL A 1035 -28.47 1.65 -28.45
C VAL A 1035 -28.00 0.23 -28.69
N LEU A 1036 -27.51 -0.43 -27.64
CA LEU A 1036 -27.15 -1.84 -27.68
C LEU A 1036 -28.38 -2.76 -27.68
N PRO A 1037 -28.37 -3.86 -28.46
CA PRO A 1037 -29.46 -4.82 -28.48
C PRO A 1037 -29.57 -5.59 -27.15
N ARG A 1038 -30.73 -6.16 -26.83
CA ARG A 1038 -30.97 -6.85 -25.54
C ARG A 1038 -30.02 -8.03 -25.31
N GLU A 1039 -29.61 -8.67 -26.40
CA GLU A 1039 -28.70 -9.80 -26.41
C GLU A 1039 -27.27 -9.42 -25.98
N ALA A 1040 -26.93 -8.13 -25.93
CA ALA A 1040 -25.63 -7.64 -25.48
C ALA A 1040 -25.44 -7.69 -23.95
N TYR A 1041 -26.54 -7.70 -23.20
CA TYR A 1041 -26.53 -7.62 -21.75
C TYR A 1041 -26.49 -9.00 -21.11
N ARG A 1042 -25.82 -9.10 -19.96
CA ARG A 1042 -25.92 -10.26 -19.07
C ARG A 1042 -27.32 -10.33 -18.45
N GLU A 1043 -27.64 -11.46 -17.84
CA GLU A 1043 -28.77 -11.53 -16.93
C GLU A 1043 -28.52 -10.60 -15.74
N ILE A 1044 -29.52 -9.78 -15.41
CA ILE A 1044 -29.41 -8.85 -14.28
C ILE A 1044 -29.15 -9.66 -13.00
N PRO A 1045 -28.10 -9.32 -12.22
CA PRO A 1045 -27.83 -10.01 -10.98
C PRO A 1045 -29.03 -9.93 -10.04
N ASN A 1046 -29.34 -11.05 -9.38
CA ASN A 1046 -30.28 -11.01 -8.26
C ASN A 1046 -29.72 -10.12 -7.16
N CYS A 1047 -30.61 -9.42 -6.46
CA CYS A 1047 -30.20 -8.60 -5.33
C CYS A 1047 -29.54 -9.46 -4.27
N PRO A 1048 -28.48 -8.97 -3.59
CA PRO A 1048 -27.74 -9.76 -2.61
C PRO A 1048 -28.67 -10.25 -1.48
N THR A 1049 -29.22 -11.45 -1.63
CA THR A 1049 -30.01 -12.13 -0.61
C THR A 1049 -29.07 -12.97 0.23
N LEU A 1050 -28.41 -12.30 1.18
CA LEU A 1050 -27.59 -13.02 2.13
C LEU A 1050 -28.50 -13.80 3.10
N PRO A 1051 -28.21 -15.09 3.36
CA PRO A 1051 -28.96 -15.86 4.34
C PRO A 1051 -28.93 -15.16 5.69
N SER A 1052 -30.04 -15.26 6.43
CA SER A 1052 -30.09 -14.75 7.80
C SER A 1052 -28.99 -15.44 8.61
N SER A 1053 -28.22 -14.66 9.37
CA SER A 1053 -27.24 -15.25 10.28
C SER A 1053 -27.95 -16.11 11.32
N GLN A 1054 -27.29 -17.16 11.78
CA GLN A 1054 -27.80 -17.85 12.95
C GLN A 1054 -27.62 -16.93 14.15
N ILE A 1055 -28.73 -16.58 14.81
CA ILE A 1055 -28.74 -15.65 15.94
C ILE A 1055 -28.84 -16.44 17.24
N GLN A 1056 -27.93 -16.20 18.18
CA GLN A 1056 -27.98 -16.76 19.52
C GLN A 1056 -27.84 -15.63 20.56
N PRO A 1057 -28.95 -15.08 21.09
CA PRO A 1057 -28.93 -13.95 22.02
C PRO A 1057 -28.21 -14.27 23.33
N MET A 1058 -27.51 -13.28 23.89
CA MET A 1058 -26.87 -13.39 25.20
C MET A 1058 -27.55 -12.47 26.22
N ASN A 1059 -27.95 -13.05 27.37
CA ASN A 1059 -28.70 -12.36 28.43
C ASN A 1059 -27.85 -11.93 29.64
N THR A 1060 -26.57 -12.30 29.70
CA THR A 1060 -25.74 -12.16 30.92
C THR A 1060 -24.56 -11.22 30.74
N THR A 1061 -24.44 -10.25 31.65
CA THR A 1061 -23.25 -9.39 31.84
C THR A 1061 -22.01 -10.15 32.33
N LYS A 1062 -22.16 -11.42 32.76
CA LYS A 1062 -21.06 -12.25 33.25
C LYS A 1062 -20.00 -12.59 32.19
N ASP A 1063 -20.36 -12.60 30.91
CA ASP A 1063 -19.45 -12.90 29.80
C ASP A 1063 -18.78 -11.65 29.21
N PHE A 1064 -19.16 -10.46 29.70
CA PHE A 1064 -18.60 -9.19 29.21
C PHE A 1064 -17.31 -8.83 29.93
N HIS A 1065 -16.17 -9.18 29.32
CA HIS A 1065 -14.87 -8.65 29.75
C HIS A 1065 -14.64 -7.24 29.17
N ARG A 1066 -14.14 -6.29 29.97
CA ARG A 1066 -13.77 -4.93 29.49
C ARG A 1066 -12.73 -4.93 28.35
N SER A 1067 -12.06 -6.06 28.08
CA SER A 1067 -11.00 -6.23 27.07
C SER A 1067 -11.51 -6.67 25.68
N LEU A 1068 -12.81 -6.68 25.40
CA LEU A 1068 -13.38 -7.19 24.13
C LEU A 1068 -12.99 -6.40 22.88
N PHE A 1069 -12.60 -5.13 23.02
CA PHE A 1069 -12.23 -4.22 21.92
C PHE A 1069 -10.73 -3.88 21.99
N GLN A 1070 -9.91 -4.93 21.99
CA GLN A 1070 -8.45 -4.86 21.98
C GLN A 1070 -7.92 -5.89 20.99
N SER A 1071 -6.60 -5.91 20.77
CA SER A 1071 -5.99 -6.99 19.98
C SER A 1071 -6.39 -8.34 20.54
N GLN A 1072 -6.81 -9.25 19.65
CA GLN A 1072 -7.15 -10.61 20.05
C GLN A 1072 -5.96 -11.26 20.76
N PRO A 1073 -6.15 -11.85 21.96
CA PRO A 1073 -5.09 -12.58 22.60
C PRO A 1073 -4.77 -13.81 21.76
N LEU A 1074 -3.49 -13.95 21.41
CA LEU A 1074 -3.00 -15.15 20.74
C LEU A 1074 -2.92 -16.31 21.75
N LEU A 1075 -3.11 -17.53 21.25
CA LEU A 1075 -2.86 -18.78 21.98
C LEU A 1075 -1.37 -18.92 22.21
N LEU A 1076 -0.96 -18.86 23.49
CA LEU A 1076 0.42 -18.96 23.91
C LEU A 1076 0.66 -20.15 24.85
N TYR A 1077 1.86 -20.72 24.85
CA TYR A 1077 2.29 -21.70 25.86
C TYR A 1077 2.41 -21.04 27.25
N SER A 1078 1.70 -21.57 28.25
CA SER A 1078 1.69 -21.07 29.63
C SER A 1078 2.96 -21.40 30.39
N ASP A 1079 3.52 -22.58 30.16
CA ASP A 1079 4.54 -23.21 31.01
C ASP A 1079 5.97 -22.97 30.51
N LEU A 1080 6.12 -22.33 29.35
CA LEU A 1080 7.41 -21.82 28.92
C LEU A 1080 7.84 -20.74 29.91
N PRO A 1081 9.00 -20.88 30.57
CA PRO A 1081 9.44 -19.92 31.56
C PRO A 1081 9.39 -18.53 30.95
N ARG A 1082 8.73 -17.57 31.63
CA ARG A 1082 8.87 -16.14 31.28
C ARG A 1082 10.36 -15.87 31.30
N PHE A 1083 10.96 -15.74 30.13
CA PHE A 1083 12.40 -15.67 30.03
C PHE A 1083 12.86 -14.45 30.82
N VAL A 1084 13.53 -14.71 31.94
CA VAL A 1084 14.03 -13.68 32.84
C VAL A 1084 15.16 -12.98 32.10
N GLN A 1085 15.08 -11.64 32.00
CA GLN A 1085 16.16 -10.87 31.40
C GLN A 1085 17.48 -11.30 32.04
N PRO A 1086 18.49 -11.72 31.27
CA PRO A 1086 19.81 -11.93 31.84
C PRO A 1086 20.24 -10.64 32.53
N LYS A 1087 20.84 -10.77 33.72
CA LYS A 1087 21.46 -9.62 34.41
C LYS A 1087 22.36 -8.89 33.41
N PRO A 1088 22.44 -7.54 33.46
CA PRO A 1088 23.20 -6.76 32.49
C PRO A 1088 24.68 -7.14 32.57
N TYR A 1089 25.08 -8.13 31.78
CA TYR A 1089 26.46 -8.36 31.43
C TYR A 1089 26.87 -7.27 30.45
N HIS A 1090 28.13 -6.84 30.55
CA HIS A 1090 28.71 -5.81 29.70
C HIS A 1090 28.33 -6.01 28.22
N PHE A 1091 27.94 -4.92 27.56
CA PHE A 1091 27.75 -4.84 26.12
C PHE A 1091 29.04 -5.30 25.42
N ASP A 1092 29.09 -6.57 25.03
CA ASP A 1092 29.92 -7.01 23.92
C ASP A 1092 29.00 -7.05 22.69
N GLU A 1093 29.48 -6.48 21.59
CA GLU A 1093 28.85 -6.39 20.27
C GLU A 1093 28.68 -7.77 19.61
N GLY A 1094 28.23 -8.80 20.33
CA GLY A 1094 28.39 -10.22 20.00
C GLY A 1094 27.76 -10.66 18.68
N CYS A 1095 26.63 -10.09 18.26
CA CYS A 1095 26.03 -10.40 16.96
C CYS A 1095 26.80 -9.82 15.77
N HIS A 1096 27.62 -8.78 15.98
CA HIS A 1096 28.36 -8.06 14.93
C HIS A 1096 29.89 -8.21 15.04
N ALA A 1097 30.39 -8.73 16.16
CA ALA A 1097 31.75 -9.24 16.29
C ALA A 1097 31.85 -10.55 15.49
N GLY A 1098 32.85 -10.67 14.61
CA GLY A 1098 33.05 -11.87 13.79
C GLY A 1098 33.09 -13.15 14.63
N PRO A 1099 32.85 -14.33 14.02
CA PRO A 1099 32.63 -15.58 14.75
C PRO A 1099 33.79 -15.89 15.71
N LEU A 1100 33.47 -16.07 16.99
CA LEU A 1100 34.35 -16.78 17.92
C LEU A 1100 34.43 -18.24 17.43
N PRO A 1101 35.63 -18.81 17.24
CA PRO A 1101 35.75 -20.21 16.85
C PRO A 1101 35.11 -21.08 17.92
N SER A 1102 34.18 -21.91 17.47
CA SER A 1102 33.56 -22.99 18.23
C SER A 1102 34.66 -23.83 18.89
N TYR A 1103 34.74 -23.77 20.22
CA TYR A 1103 35.57 -24.72 20.97
C TYR A 1103 34.99 -26.12 20.78
N LEU A 1104 35.84 -26.97 20.21
CA LEU A 1104 35.66 -28.40 20.03
C LEU A 1104 35.07 -29.07 21.29
N ALA A 1105 33.93 -29.73 21.09
CA ALA A 1105 33.56 -30.85 21.94
C ALA A 1105 34.57 -31.99 21.69
N LEU A 1106 35.32 -32.38 22.71
CA LEU A 1106 36.05 -33.64 22.75
C LEU A 1106 35.41 -34.55 23.81
N PRO A 1107 35.11 -35.82 23.50
CA PRO A 1107 34.58 -36.76 24.47
C PRO A 1107 35.72 -37.45 25.24
N GLY A 1108 35.54 -37.56 26.57
CA GLY A 1108 35.93 -38.70 27.39
C GLY A 1108 37.41 -38.98 27.65
N VAL A 1109 37.89 -38.66 28.86
CA VAL A 1109 38.81 -39.53 29.61
C VAL A 1109 38.40 -39.55 31.08
N ARG A 1110 38.16 -40.76 31.62
CA ARG A 1110 37.90 -41.05 33.03
C ARG A 1110 39.19 -41.05 33.85
N GLY A 1111 39.08 -40.65 35.12
CA GLY A 1111 39.76 -41.29 36.25
C GLY A 1111 41.00 -40.57 36.78
N GLY A 1112 40.94 -40.14 38.05
CA GLY A 1112 42.13 -39.74 38.80
C GLY A 1112 41.84 -38.89 40.03
N GLN A 1113 41.47 -39.53 41.14
CA GLN A 1113 41.47 -38.94 42.48
C GLN A 1113 42.84 -38.31 42.80
N ARG A 1114 42.86 -37.07 43.33
CA ARG A 1114 43.82 -36.69 44.38
C ARG A 1114 43.29 -35.52 45.22
N ARG A 1115 43.08 -35.84 46.50
CA ARG A 1115 42.80 -34.96 47.64
C ARG A 1115 43.89 -33.89 47.80
N ARG A 1116 43.50 -32.66 48.17
CA ARG A 1116 44.14 -31.77 49.16
C ARG A 1116 43.19 -30.60 49.45
N ARG A 1117 42.44 -30.70 50.56
CA ARG A 1117 42.60 -29.93 51.82
C ARG A 1117 42.22 -28.44 51.70
N PHE A 1118 41.02 -28.18 52.20
CA PHE A 1118 40.53 -26.93 52.75
C PHE A 1118 41.54 -26.28 53.70
N LEU A 1119 41.67 -24.95 53.62
CA LEU A 1119 41.92 -24.06 54.76
C LEU A 1119 41.25 -22.71 54.48
N LEU A 1120 40.57 -22.21 55.51
CA LEU A 1120 39.77 -20.99 55.57
C LEU A 1120 40.58 -19.71 55.36
N ALA A 1121 39.94 -18.71 54.76
CA ALA A 1121 40.10 -17.31 55.14
C ALA A 1121 38.83 -16.53 54.74
N THR A 1122 37.89 -16.44 55.67
CA THR A 1122 36.83 -15.43 55.70
C THR A 1122 37.40 -14.08 56.16
N ASP A 1123 36.71 -13.01 55.79
CA ASP A 1123 36.78 -11.66 56.37
C ASP A 1123 38.01 -10.80 56.05
N ILE A 1124 37.84 -9.89 55.07
CA ILE A 1124 38.20 -8.45 55.09
C ILE A 1124 37.69 -7.88 53.74
N PHE A 1125 36.41 -7.49 53.66
CA PHE A 1125 35.93 -6.49 52.68
C PHE A 1125 34.58 -5.90 53.11
N HIS A 1126 34.41 -5.70 54.42
CA HIS A 1126 33.23 -5.05 55.03
C HIS A 1126 33.58 -3.74 55.75
N LEU A 1127 34.64 -3.04 55.34
CA LEU A 1127 35.15 -1.83 56.02
C LEU A 1127 35.39 -0.61 55.09
N LEU A 1128 34.66 -0.52 53.96
CA LEU A 1128 34.64 0.69 53.10
C LEU A 1128 33.21 1.08 52.67
N ARG A 1129 32.22 0.92 53.56
CA ARG A 1129 30.83 1.32 53.29
C ARG A 1129 30.27 2.41 54.20
N ASP A 1130 31.05 2.93 55.16
CA ASP A 1130 30.56 3.93 56.13
C ASP A 1130 31.09 5.37 55.93
N SER A 1131 31.87 5.64 54.88
CA SER A 1131 32.44 6.99 54.66
C SER A 1131 31.66 7.86 53.66
N LEU A 1132 30.72 7.30 52.90
CA LEU A 1132 29.91 8.05 51.92
C LEU A 1132 28.62 8.63 52.53
N PHE A 1133 28.09 8.00 53.58
CA PHE A 1133 26.85 8.45 54.22
C PHE A 1133 27.06 9.71 55.06
N VAL A 1134 28.22 9.84 55.72
CA VAL A 1134 28.59 11.04 56.49
C VAL A 1134 28.81 12.25 55.57
N TYR A 1135 29.35 12.04 54.36
CA TYR A 1135 29.53 13.10 53.37
C TYR A 1135 28.21 13.57 52.74
N ALA A 1136 27.28 12.64 52.45
CA ALA A 1136 25.95 12.98 51.94
C ALA A 1136 25.11 13.74 53.00
N LEU A 1137 25.22 13.35 54.28
CA LEU A 1137 24.54 14.02 55.38
C LEU A 1137 25.09 15.43 55.62
N ALA A 1138 26.41 15.63 55.54
CA ALA A 1138 27.03 16.95 55.65
C ALA A 1138 26.61 17.89 54.50
N LEU A 1139 26.57 17.39 53.26
CA LEU A 1139 26.09 18.16 52.10
C LEU A 1139 24.60 18.52 52.22
N PHE A 1140 23.78 17.62 52.76
CA PHE A 1140 22.35 17.86 52.95
C PHE A 1140 22.09 18.91 54.05
N ILE A 1141 22.85 18.85 55.15
CA ILE A 1141 22.77 19.85 56.24
C ILE A 1141 23.25 21.22 55.75
N ILE A 1142 24.33 21.28 54.96
CA ILE A 1142 24.82 22.53 54.35
C ILE A 1142 23.77 23.14 53.40
N CYS A 1143 23.10 22.33 52.58
CA CYS A 1143 22.00 22.79 51.71
C CYS A 1143 20.78 23.30 52.50
N LEU A 1144 20.44 22.68 53.63
CA LEU A 1144 19.33 23.11 54.48
C LEU A 1144 19.64 24.42 55.22
N VAL A 1145 20.88 24.60 55.68
CA VAL A 1145 21.34 25.87 56.30
C VAL A 1145 21.37 27.00 55.27
N TYR A 1146 21.81 26.72 54.03
CA TYR A 1146 21.80 27.71 52.94
C TYR A 1146 20.38 28.09 52.49
N ARG A 1147 19.45 27.13 52.50
CA ARG A 1147 18.03 27.39 52.19
C ARG A 1147 17.34 28.24 53.26
N ARG A 1148 17.71 28.10 54.54
CA ARG A 1148 17.22 28.97 55.62
C ARG A 1148 17.84 30.37 55.59
N LEU A 1149 19.12 30.51 55.20
CA LEU A 1149 19.76 31.83 55.05
C LEU A 1149 19.22 32.64 53.86
N CYS A 1150 18.84 31.98 52.76
CA CYS A 1150 18.20 32.65 51.61
C CYS A 1150 16.75 33.11 51.87
N LEU A 1151 16.10 32.62 52.93
CA LEU A 1151 14.74 33.05 53.30
C LEU A 1151 14.73 34.26 54.26
N ILE A 1152 15.88 34.67 54.79
CA ILE A 1152 15.99 35.76 55.78
C ILE A 1152 16.32 37.13 55.14
N TYR A 1153 16.79 37.18 53.89
CA TYR A 1153 17.05 38.45 53.19
C TYR A 1153 16.04 38.68 52.05
N ARG A 1154 15.01 39.49 52.31
CA ARG A 1154 14.06 40.02 51.32
C ARG A 1154 14.59 41.33 50.72
N ASN A 1155 15.09 41.31 49.49
CA ASN A 1155 14.66 42.19 48.38
C ASN A 1155 15.54 42.02 47.13
N PRO A 1156 15.02 42.36 45.93
CA PRO A 1156 15.54 41.91 44.64
C PRO A 1156 16.58 42.87 44.04
N VAL A 1157 17.20 42.38 42.95
CA VAL A 1157 17.91 43.09 41.87
C VAL A 1157 19.43 42.87 41.81
N THR A 1158 19.83 42.28 40.67
CA THR A 1158 21.12 42.24 39.95
C THR A 1158 22.38 41.59 40.54
N ASN A 1159 23.10 40.87 39.65
CA ASN A 1159 24.47 40.33 39.75
C ASN A 1159 24.72 38.93 40.38
N PHE A 1160 23.94 37.92 39.96
CA PHE A 1160 24.20 36.51 40.30
C PHE A 1160 25.40 35.86 39.56
N TYR A 1161 25.90 36.45 38.47
CA TYR A 1161 26.91 35.80 37.61
C TYR A 1161 28.38 36.05 38.03
N HIS A 1162 28.66 37.12 38.78
CA HIS A 1162 30.04 37.47 39.17
C HIS A 1162 30.51 36.83 40.49
N VAL A 1163 29.59 36.46 41.38
CA VAL A 1163 29.92 35.83 42.68
C VAL A 1163 30.21 34.33 42.53
N LEU A 1164 29.51 33.63 41.63
CA LEU A 1164 29.74 32.21 41.34
C LEU A 1164 31.09 31.93 40.66
N ARG A 1165 31.59 32.86 39.84
CA ARG A 1165 32.85 32.70 39.11
C ARG A 1165 34.09 32.84 40.01
N ASN A 1166 33.99 33.62 41.10
CA ASN A 1166 35.09 33.81 42.05
C ASN A 1166 35.12 32.73 43.15
N CYS A 1167 33.97 32.14 43.52
CA CYS A 1167 33.91 31.02 44.47
C CYS A 1167 34.50 29.71 43.89
N CYS A 1168 34.24 29.39 42.61
CA CYS A 1168 34.81 28.21 41.96
C CYS A 1168 36.34 28.32 41.71
N ARG A 1169 36.88 29.53 41.61
CA ARG A 1169 38.33 29.77 41.44
C ARG A 1169 39.13 29.64 42.74
N HIS A 1170 38.49 29.78 43.90
CA HIS A 1170 39.15 29.63 45.20
C HIS A 1170 39.12 28.17 45.72
N LEU A 1171 38.12 27.37 45.33
CA LEU A 1171 38.06 25.94 45.66
C LEU A 1171 39.03 25.07 44.84
N THR A 1172 39.34 25.47 43.59
CA THR A 1172 40.26 24.73 42.71
C THR A 1172 41.73 24.93 43.04
N HIS A 1173 42.08 25.93 43.88
CA HIS A 1173 43.47 26.22 44.26
C HIS A 1173 43.92 25.57 45.58
N LYS A 1174 42.99 25.08 46.42
CA LYS A 1174 43.29 24.41 47.70
C LYS A 1174 43.28 22.87 47.66
N VAL A 1175 42.75 22.25 46.60
CA VAL A 1175 42.71 20.78 46.44
C VAL A 1175 43.93 20.22 45.68
N ARG A 1176 44.78 21.09 45.11
CA ARG A 1176 45.94 20.69 44.29
C ARG A 1176 47.28 20.52 45.03
N ARG A 1177 47.29 20.51 46.37
CA ARG A 1177 48.53 20.47 47.17
C ARG A 1177 48.64 19.37 48.23
N ARG A 1178 47.85 18.30 48.15
CA ARG A 1178 47.92 17.23 49.17
C ARG A 1178 47.67 15.82 48.64
N TRP A 1179 48.34 15.43 47.55
CA TRP A 1179 48.50 14.04 47.14
C TRP A 1179 49.91 13.86 46.55
N HIS A 1180 50.89 13.78 47.44
CA HIS A 1180 52.23 13.22 47.21
C HIS A 1180 52.68 12.64 48.55
N ILE A 1181 52.57 11.32 48.68
CA ILE A 1181 53.35 10.30 49.42
C ILE A 1181 52.56 9.01 49.26
#